data_AF-A0A2I1IP37-F1
#
_entry.id   AF-A0A2I1IP37-F1
#
_cell.length_a   1.000
_cell.length_b   1.000
_cell.length_c   1.000
_cell.angle_alpha   90.00
_cell.angle_beta   90.00
_cell.angle_gamma   90.00
#
_symmetry.space_group_name_H-M   'P 1'
#
loop_
_entity.id
_entity.type
_entity.pdbx_description
1 polymer ?
#
loop_
_entity_poly.entity_id
_entity_poly.type
_entity_poly.pdbx_seq_one_letter_code
_entity_poly.pdbx_strand_id
1 'polypeptide(L)'
;MNAKPVFVDPQTLSDVAHARFHSPHAVLGAHLGEGGVTIRTVRHLADAVEVVTADGTFPATHEQDGVWVAFLEREDIPDYRLRVTYGDHSSTVDDPYRFMPTLGDLDLHLIGEGRHERLWEVLGAHVRTYQGDLGQVQGVSFAVWAPNARAVRVVGDFNFWDGSGSAMRSLGSSGIWELFIPGVEVGARYKFEICGPQGDWFQKADPMARATEVPPATASVVTDQFHVWGDGDWMEYRYRHDPHSSPMSVYEVHLGSWMQGLQYRELADHLVEHVTKLGFTHVEFMPVAEHPFGGSWGYQQTSYYAPTARFGTPDDFRYLVDKLHQAGLGVLLDWVPAHFPKDEWALANFDGTKLYEDPDPLRGEHPDWGTLVFNYGRREVRNFLVANALYWLSEFHIDGLRVDAVASMLYLDYSRQEGAWRPNIYGGRENLEAISFLQEANATAYKNNPGIVMIAEESTAWPGVTAPTDAGGLGFGLKWNMGWMNDTLRYLAEDPINRRFHHGELTFSLVYAFSENYVLPLSHDEVVHGKGSLWNKMPGDNWRKAAGLRALYAYQWSHPGKQLIFMGDEFGQEREWDADASIDWWLGDDSLHGGIAKLIADLNDLYKGEAALANDTHAGFEWIEAADADLNTISYIRKGQDKDGSWKFLICLVNFAGNPHEGYRVGVPFAGRYEEVINTDSKAYGGSGVTNLGEVVAEPIPWMGRPYSIELRVPPLGALLLRPTQL
;
A
#
# COMPACT_ATOMS: atom_id res chain seq x y z
N MET A 1 15.41 53.54 -35.22
CA MET A 1 15.61 53.40 -33.77
C MET A 1 16.56 52.25 -33.58
N ASN A 2 17.65 52.39 -32.83
CA ASN A 2 18.55 51.26 -32.59
C ASN A 2 17.74 50.23 -31.79
N ALA A 3 17.49 49.07 -32.38
CA ALA A 3 16.80 47.99 -31.71
C ALA A 3 17.60 47.59 -30.46
N LYS A 4 16.91 47.36 -29.35
CA LYS A 4 17.52 47.12 -28.04
C LYS A 4 16.91 45.88 -27.40
N PRO A 5 17.66 45.20 -26.52
CA PRO A 5 17.10 44.16 -25.68
C PRO A 5 15.86 44.62 -24.92
N VAL A 6 14.90 43.72 -24.69
CA VAL A 6 13.73 43.96 -23.84
C VAL A 6 14.22 44.43 -22.47
N PHE A 7 13.77 45.60 -22.00
CA PHE A 7 14.20 46.16 -20.73
C PHE A 7 13.70 45.33 -19.53
N VAL A 8 14.57 45.14 -18.54
CA VAL A 8 14.26 44.53 -17.23
C VAL A 8 14.91 45.42 -16.17
N ASP A 9 14.21 45.70 -15.08
CA ASP A 9 14.76 46.54 -14.03
C ASP A 9 15.89 45.83 -13.25
N PRO A 10 16.86 46.58 -12.67
CA PRO A 10 18.01 45.98 -12.00
C PRO A 10 17.69 45.06 -10.80
N GLN A 11 16.59 45.32 -10.09
CA GLN A 11 16.20 44.50 -8.95
C GLN A 11 15.69 43.13 -9.43
N THR A 12 14.81 43.12 -10.43
CA THR A 12 14.35 41.89 -11.07
C THR A 12 15.52 41.09 -11.66
N LEU A 13 16.49 41.75 -12.32
CA LEU A 13 17.70 41.07 -12.82
C LEU A 13 18.51 40.42 -11.70
N SER A 14 18.68 41.11 -10.56
CA SER A 14 19.38 40.55 -9.39
C SER A 14 18.63 39.36 -8.78
N ASP A 15 17.31 39.46 -8.64
CA ASP A 15 16.48 38.38 -8.11
C ASP A 15 16.48 37.15 -9.04
N VAL A 16 16.51 37.36 -10.36
CA VAL A 16 16.65 36.29 -11.36
C VAL A 16 18.04 35.66 -11.29
N ALA A 17 19.11 36.47 -11.27
CA ALA A 17 20.49 35.99 -11.16
C ALA A 17 20.67 35.11 -9.91
N HIS A 18 20.11 35.54 -8.79
CA HIS A 18 20.17 34.80 -7.54
C HIS A 18 19.06 33.77 -7.38
N ALA A 19 18.35 33.38 -8.45
CA ALA A 19 17.32 32.34 -8.44
C ALA A 19 16.27 32.52 -7.31
N ARG A 20 15.81 33.75 -7.12
CA ARG A 20 14.80 34.20 -6.12
C ARG A 20 13.54 34.78 -6.76
N PHE A 21 13.51 34.91 -8.08
CA PHE A 21 12.36 35.42 -8.81
C PHE A 21 11.40 34.29 -9.15
N HIS A 22 10.10 34.48 -8.89
CA HIS A 22 9.06 33.47 -9.07
C HIS A 22 8.78 33.10 -10.54
N SER A 23 9.19 33.95 -11.49
CA SER A 23 8.94 33.74 -12.93
C SER A 23 10.23 33.95 -13.73
N PRO A 24 11.25 33.09 -13.57
CA PRO A 24 12.54 33.25 -14.26
C PRO A 24 12.36 33.26 -15.78
N HIS A 25 11.39 32.53 -16.32
CA HIS A 25 11.05 32.51 -17.75
C HIS A 25 10.50 33.83 -18.29
N ALA A 26 10.06 34.78 -17.44
CA ALA A 26 9.69 36.12 -17.89
C ALA A 26 10.90 37.00 -18.22
N VAL A 27 12.11 36.57 -17.84
CA VAL A 27 13.36 37.30 -18.05
C VAL A 27 14.37 36.48 -18.83
N LEU A 28 14.57 35.21 -18.44
CA LEU A 28 15.45 34.24 -19.09
C LEU A 28 14.77 33.56 -20.27
N GLY A 29 15.56 32.96 -21.15
CA GLY A 29 15.11 32.41 -22.40
C GLY A 29 15.01 33.45 -23.51
N ALA A 30 14.30 33.10 -24.58
CA ALA A 30 14.07 33.97 -25.73
C ALA A 30 12.76 34.74 -25.63
N HIS A 31 12.83 36.05 -25.87
CA HIS A 31 11.70 36.98 -25.81
C HIS A 31 11.62 37.80 -27.09
N LEU A 32 10.49 37.72 -27.79
CA LEU A 32 10.25 38.55 -28.97
C LEU A 32 9.88 39.97 -28.53
N GLY A 33 10.65 40.95 -28.97
CA GLY A 33 10.45 42.38 -28.67
C GLY A 33 10.36 43.24 -29.93
N GLU A 34 10.39 44.56 -29.76
CA GLU A 34 10.41 45.49 -30.89
C GLU A 34 11.73 45.41 -31.67
N GLY A 35 11.65 44.85 -32.88
CA GLY A 35 12.78 44.80 -33.83
C GLY A 35 13.75 43.64 -33.65
N GLY A 36 13.45 42.67 -32.78
CA GLY A 36 14.28 41.48 -32.62
C GLY A 36 13.92 40.57 -31.45
N VAL A 37 14.70 39.51 -31.29
CA VAL A 37 14.61 38.54 -30.19
C VAL A 37 15.72 38.82 -29.18
N THR A 38 15.34 38.98 -27.92
CA THR A 38 16.26 39.07 -26.78
C THR A 38 16.42 37.69 -26.16
N ILE A 39 17.65 37.21 -26.02
CA ILE A 39 17.94 35.93 -25.37
C ILE A 39 18.75 36.21 -24.12
N ARG A 40 18.23 35.78 -22.96
CA ARG A 40 18.93 35.91 -21.67
C ARG A 40 19.17 34.57 -21.01
N THR A 41 20.32 34.43 -20.37
CA THR A 41 20.68 33.25 -19.58
C THR A 41 21.49 33.66 -18.34
N VAL A 42 21.39 32.89 -17.27
CA VAL A 42 22.25 33.03 -16.09
C VAL A 42 23.43 32.07 -16.20
N ARG A 43 24.65 32.59 -16.23
CA ARG A 43 25.91 31.84 -16.18
C ARG A 43 26.89 32.61 -15.29
N HIS A 44 26.78 32.37 -13.99
CA HIS A 44 27.68 32.93 -12.98
C HIS A 44 29.13 32.59 -13.33
N LEU A 45 30.02 33.58 -13.21
CA LEU A 45 31.46 33.44 -13.40
C LEU A 45 31.91 32.98 -14.80
N ALA A 46 31.03 32.95 -15.80
CA ALA A 46 31.43 32.65 -17.18
C ALA A 46 32.33 33.75 -17.73
N ASP A 47 33.33 33.38 -18.53
CA ASP A 47 34.20 34.33 -19.23
C ASP A 47 33.55 34.84 -20.53
N ALA A 48 32.78 33.97 -21.20
CA ALA A 48 32.02 34.31 -22.39
C ALA A 48 30.78 33.42 -22.53
N VAL A 49 29.71 34.00 -23.08
CA VAL A 49 28.48 33.30 -23.47
C VAL A 49 28.16 33.68 -24.91
N GLU A 50 27.86 32.69 -25.75
CA GLU A 50 27.42 32.88 -27.12
C GLU A 50 26.12 32.11 -27.36
N VAL A 51 25.19 32.71 -28.11
CA VAL A 51 23.97 32.04 -28.61
C VAL A 51 24.29 31.40 -29.95
N VAL A 52 24.13 30.10 -30.04
CA VAL A 52 24.34 29.29 -31.25
C VAL A 52 22.98 28.94 -31.85
N THR A 53 22.74 29.35 -33.09
CA THR A 53 21.53 29.05 -33.88
C THR A 53 21.92 28.33 -35.16
N ALA A 54 20.94 27.88 -35.95
CA ALA A 54 21.20 27.35 -37.30
C ALA A 54 21.84 28.39 -38.23
N ASP A 55 21.56 29.67 -38.01
CA ASP A 55 21.99 30.79 -38.85
C ASP A 55 23.38 31.33 -38.48
N GLY A 56 23.89 31.01 -37.29
CA GLY A 56 25.19 31.49 -36.81
C GLY A 56 25.32 31.55 -35.29
N THR A 57 26.44 32.11 -34.84
CA THR A 57 26.78 32.31 -33.42
C THR A 57 26.82 33.81 -33.08
N PHE A 58 26.16 34.20 -32.00
CA PHE A 58 25.98 35.59 -31.58
C PHE A 58 26.54 35.78 -30.16
N PRO A 59 27.51 36.68 -29.93
CA PRO A 59 28.07 36.90 -28.59
C PRO A 59 27.03 37.58 -27.69
N ALA A 60 26.89 37.09 -26.46
CA ALA A 60 26.13 37.75 -25.43
C ALA A 60 27.02 38.72 -24.64
N THR A 61 26.44 39.80 -24.13
CA THR A 61 27.10 40.74 -23.22
C THR A 61 26.64 40.48 -21.78
N HIS A 62 27.57 40.54 -20.83
CA HIS A 62 27.23 40.50 -19.41
C HIS A 62 26.39 41.74 -19.05
N GLU A 63 25.22 41.51 -18.48
CA GLU A 63 24.27 42.56 -18.11
C GLU A 63 24.38 42.89 -16.62
N GLN A 64 24.17 41.91 -15.73
CA GLN A 64 24.25 42.07 -14.28
C GLN A 64 24.35 40.71 -13.58
N ASP A 65 25.14 40.60 -12.49
CA ASP A 65 25.15 39.46 -11.56
C ASP A 65 25.29 38.05 -12.18
N GLY A 66 25.77 37.94 -13.42
CA GLY A 66 25.89 36.67 -14.15
C GLY A 66 24.77 36.41 -15.16
N VAL A 67 23.82 37.34 -15.32
CA VAL A 67 22.91 37.40 -16.45
C VAL A 67 23.67 37.89 -17.69
N TRP A 68 23.53 37.14 -18.77
CA TRP A 68 24.07 37.45 -20.10
C TRP A 68 22.93 37.66 -21.07
N VAL A 69 23.07 38.66 -21.95
CA VAL A 69 22.05 39.03 -22.94
C VAL A 69 22.61 39.06 -24.35
N ALA A 70 21.92 38.44 -25.29
CA ALA A 70 22.15 38.58 -26.73
C ALA A 70 20.89 39.15 -27.40
N PHE A 71 21.09 39.92 -28.47
CA PHE A 71 20.00 40.48 -29.28
C PHE A 71 20.16 40.04 -30.73
N LEU A 72 19.12 39.42 -31.29
CA LEU A 72 19.09 38.93 -32.67
C LEU A 72 18.03 39.72 -33.45
N GLU A 73 18.44 40.38 -34.53
CA GLU A 73 17.53 41.11 -35.43
C GLU A 73 16.70 40.13 -36.29
N ARG A 74 15.58 39.64 -35.75
CA ARG A 74 14.65 38.71 -36.41
C ARG A 74 13.23 38.78 -35.85
N GLU A 75 12.25 38.26 -36.60
CA GLU A 75 10.81 38.36 -36.27
C GLU A 75 10.25 37.11 -35.55
N ASP A 76 11.00 36.00 -35.55
CA ASP A 76 10.63 34.71 -34.96
C ASP A 76 11.70 34.25 -33.96
N ILE A 77 11.29 33.52 -32.91
CA ILE A 77 12.20 32.94 -31.93
C ILE A 77 12.86 31.69 -32.55
N PRO A 78 14.20 31.68 -32.75
CA PRO A 78 14.88 30.51 -33.30
C PRO A 78 15.02 29.39 -32.26
N ASP A 79 15.24 28.17 -32.74
CA ASP A 79 15.93 27.17 -31.94
C ASP A 79 17.39 27.60 -31.70
N TYR A 80 17.87 27.44 -30.46
CA TYR A 80 19.21 27.87 -30.08
C TYR A 80 19.80 27.01 -28.97
N ARG A 81 21.13 27.08 -28.87
CA ARG A 81 21.93 26.54 -27.77
C ARG A 81 22.86 27.64 -27.24
N LEU A 82 23.40 27.43 -26.06
CA LEU A 82 24.35 28.33 -25.42
C LEU A 82 25.74 27.71 -25.48
N ARG A 83 26.71 28.41 -26.06
CA ARG A 83 28.13 28.09 -25.88
C ARG A 83 28.66 28.91 -24.72
N VAL A 84 29.08 28.24 -23.66
CA VAL A 84 29.55 28.87 -22.42
C VAL A 84 31.01 28.51 -22.18
N THR A 85 31.82 29.52 -21.87
CA THR A 85 33.26 29.37 -21.66
C THR A 85 33.65 29.71 -20.23
N TYR A 86 34.40 28.80 -19.60
CA TYR A 86 34.98 28.91 -18.26
C TYR A 86 36.47 28.54 -18.34
N GLY A 87 37.34 29.53 -18.24
CA GLY A 87 38.77 29.43 -18.52
C GLY A 87 39.01 28.83 -19.91
N ASP A 88 39.74 27.72 -19.94
CA ASP A 88 40.08 27.04 -21.19
C ASP A 88 39.00 26.06 -21.68
N HIS A 89 37.88 25.92 -20.96
CA HIS A 89 36.81 24.97 -21.29
C HIS A 89 35.61 25.70 -21.89
N SER A 90 35.19 25.29 -23.09
CA SER A 90 33.97 25.76 -23.75
C SER A 90 33.04 24.60 -24.01
N SER A 91 31.77 24.72 -23.63
CA SER A 91 30.75 23.69 -23.82
C SER A 91 29.50 24.27 -24.46
N THR A 92 28.87 23.52 -25.36
CA THR A 92 27.57 23.89 -25.94
C THR A 92 26.48 23.11 -25.23
N VAL A 93 25.60 23.83 -24.55
CA VAL A 93 24.51 23.28 -23.74
C VAL A 93 23.19 23.85 -24.21
N ASP A 94 22.10 23.15 -23.91
CA ASP A 94 20.77 23.68 -24.13
C ASP A 94 20.38 24.66 -22.99
N ASP A 95 19.35 25.47 -23.21
CA ASP A 95 18.86 26.47 -22.26
C ASP A 95 17.54 26.00 -21.62
N PRO A 96 17.51 25.69 -20.31
CA PRO A 96 16.29 25.31 -19.60
C PRO A 96 15.13 26.30 -19.79
N TYR A 97 15.43 27.59 -19.98
CA TYR A 97 14.44 28.66 -19.96
C TYR A 97 13.78 28.95 -21.31
N ARG A 98 14.14 28.22 -22.37
CA ARG A 98 13.50 28.37 -23.69
C ARG A 98 12.24 27.50 -23.87
N PHE A 99 11.99 26.58 -22.94
CA PHE A 99 10.90 25.62 -23.04
C PHE A 99 9.60 26.16 -22.44
N MET A 100 8.49 25.89 -23.14
CA MET A 100 7.14 26.20 -22.67
C MET A 100 6.76 25.36 -21.43
N PRO A 101 5.75 25.78 -20.64
CA PRO A 101 5.21 24.98 -19.53
C PRO A 101 4.95 23.53 -19.91
N THR A 102 5.39 22.60 -19.06
CA THR A 102 5.21 21.16 -19.28
C THR A 102 3.86 20.64 -18.79
N LEU A 103 3.09 21.47 -18.06
CA LEU A 103 1.72 21.21 -17.62
C LEU A 103 0.74 22.11 -18.37
N GLY A 104 -0.41 21.56 -18.79
CA GLY A 104 -1.46 22.29 -19.48
C GLY A 104 -2.52 22.88 -18.54
N ASP A 105 -3.36 23.77 -19.06
CA ASP A 105 -4.42 24.44 -18.28
C ASP A 105 -5.42 23.46 -17.64
N LEU A 106 -5.71 22.33 -18.32
CA LEU A 106 -6.61 21.30 -17.80
C LEU A 106 -6.01 20.61 -16.57
N ASP A 107 -4.71 20.28 -16.61
CA ASP A 107 -4.03 19.63 -15.50
C ASP A 107 -4.05 20.55 -14.27
N LEU A 108 -3.67 21.82 -14.47
CA LEU A 108 -3.69 22.84 -13.42
C LEU A 108 -5.09 23.03 -12.82
N HIS A 109 -6.13 23.01 -13.66
CA HIS A 109 -7.51 23.11 -13.23
C HIS A 109 -7.93 21.91 -12.38
N LEU A 110 -7.68 20.68 -12.84
CA LEU A 110 -8.03 19.45 -12.11
C LEU A 110 -7.28 19.33 -10.79
N ILE A 111 -6.00 19.75 -10.74
CA ILE A 111 -5.23 19.80 -9.49
C ILE A 111 -5.86 20.81 -8.51
N GLY A 112 -6.22 22.01 -8.99
CA GLY A 112 -6.90 23.03 -8.16
C GLY A 112 -8.29 22.62 -7.67
N GLU A 113 -8.97 21.71 -8.37
CA GLU A 113 -10.21 21.09 -7.90
C GLU A 113 -9.97 19.91 -6.95
N GLY A 114 -8.76 19.35 -6.92
CA GLY A 114 -8.41 18.15 -6.18
C GLY A 114 -8.99 16.87 -6.78
N ARG A 115 -9.09 16.79 -8.13
CA ARG A 115 -9.77 15.71 -8.87
C ARG A 115 -8.93 15.10 -10.00
N HIS A 116 -7.62 15.35 -10.02
CA HIS A 116 -6.72 14.82 -11.01
C HIS A 116 -6.39 13.34 -10.72
N GLU A 117 -7.11 12.41 -11.34
CA GLU A 117 -7.00 10.97 -11.07
C GLU A 117 -5.65 10.35 -11.52
N ARG A 118 -4.87 11.02 -12.38
CA ARG A 118 -3.52 10.58 -12.83
C ARG A 118 -2.41 11.56 -12.43
N LEU A 119 -2.45 12.05 -11.19
CA LEU A 119 -1.60 13.16 -10.71
C LEU A 119 -0.09 12.89 -10.91
N TRP A 120 0.31 11.61 -10.80
CA TRP A 120 1.70 11.18 -10.95
C TRP A 120 2.29 11.39 -12.34
N GLU A 121 1.48 11.64 -13.37
CA GLU A 121 1.96 11.87 -14.75
C GLU A 121 2.33 13.33 -15.02
N VAL A 122 1.89 14.23 -14.15
CA VAL A 122 2.03 15.68 -14.32
C VAL A 122 2.93 16.30 -13.27
N LEU A 123 2.87 15.82 -12.02
CA LEU A 123 3.76 16.25 -10.94
C LEU A 123 4.94 15.27 -10.78
N GLY A 124 6.02 15.75 -10.17
CA GLY A 124 7.26 15.01 -9.98
C GLY A 124 8.26 15.19 -11.12
N ALA A 125 9.16 14.22 -11.28
CA ALA A 125 10.17 14.19 -12.34
C ALA A 125 9.78 13.25 -13.49
N HIS A 126 9.77 13.78 -14.72
CA HIS A 126 9.40 13.05 -15.94
C HIS A 126 10.39 13.25 -17.07
N VAL A 127 10.86 12.16 -17.66
CA VAL A 127 11.71 12.21 -18.85
C VAL A 127 10.89 12.76 -20.02
N ARG A 128 11.39 13.79 -20.69
CA ARG A 128 10.75 14.40 -21.86
C ARG A 128 11.74 14.55 -22.99
N THR A 129 11.20 14.48 -24.21
CA THR A 129 11.97 14.57 -25.44
C THR A 129 11.30 15.57 -26.38
N TYR A 130 12.06 16.56 -26.82
CA TYR A 130 11.63 17.60 -27.76
C TYR A 130 12.44 17.53 -29.05
N GLN A 131 11.80 17.83 -30.18
CA GLN A 131 12.47 17.97 -31.47
C GLN A 131 12.68 19.46 -31.77
N GLY A 132 13.85 19.81 -32.27
CA GLY A 132 14.20 21.17 -32.71
C GLY A 132 15.06 21.16 -33.97
N ASP A 133 15.27 22.33 -34.55
CA ASP A 133 16.09 22.52 -35.76
C ASP A 133 17.57 22.15 -35.51
N LEU A 134 18.04 22.26 -34.26
CA LEU A 134 19.37 21.85 -33.82
C LEU A 134 19.42 20.40 -33.31
N GLY A 135 18.38 19.61 -33.61
CA GLY A 135 18.26 18.20 -33.26
C GLY A 135 17.41 17.96 -32.00
N GLN A 136 17.34 16.69 -31.61
CA GLN A 136 16.57 16.25 -30.46
C GLN A 136 17.21 16.71 -29.14
N VAL A 137 16.36 17.08 -28.18
CA VAL A 137 16.73 17.42 -26.82
C VAL A 137 15.96 16.51 -25.87
N GLN A 138 16.69 15.76 -25.06
CA GLN A 138 16.15 14.96 -23.97
C GLN A 138 16.52 15.59 -22.64
N GLY A 139 15.64 15.50 -21.66
CA GLY A 139 15.86 15.98 -20.31
C GLY A 139 14.73 15.58 -19.39
N VAL A 140 14.62 16.26 -18.25
CA VAL A 140 13.60 15.97 -17.24
C VAL A 140 12.79 17.21 -16.93
N SER A 141 11.47 17.09 -16.94
CA SER A 141 10.58 18.08 -16.36
C SER A 141 10.36 17.79 -14.89
N PHE A 142 10.48 18.81 -14.07
CA PHE A 142 10.22 18.77 -12.64
C PHE A 142 9.02 19.66 -12.34
N ALA A 143 8.05 19.14 -11.58
CA ALA A 143 6.91 19.92 -11.12
C ALA A 143 6.54 19.60 -9.67
N VAL A 144 6.36 20.63 -8.84
CA VAL A 144 6.10 20.47 -7.40
C VAL A 144 5.09 21.49 -6.89
N TRP A 145 4.20 21.07 -6.00
CA TRP A 145 3.22 21.95 -5.35
C TRP A 145 3.82 22.58 -4.09
N ALA A 146 4.02 23.91 -4.12
CA ALA A 146 4.57 24.69 -3.02
C ALA A 146 3.99 26.12 -3.05
N PRO A 147 2.68 26.28 -2.77
CA PRO A 147 1.95 27.52 -3.02
C PRO A 147 2.43 28.72 -2.22
N ASN A 148 3.03 28.51 -1.05
CA ASN A 148 3.50 29.60 -0.18
C ASN A 148 5.00 29.90 -0.37
N ALA A 149 5.70 29.13 -1.20
CA ALA A 149 7.10 29.36 -1.47
C ALA A 149 7.30 30.70 -2.21
N ARG A 150 8.40 31.39 -1.90
CA ARG A 150 8.82 32.60 -2.61
C ARG A 150 9.56 32.27 -3.91
N ALA A 151 10.31 31.17 -3.89
CA ALA A 151 11.08 30.65 -5.01
C ALA A 151 11.34 29.16 -4.78
N VAL A 152 11.45 28.40 -5.87
CA VAL A 152 11.82 26.98 -5.84
C VAL A 152 12.91 26.73 -6.88
N ARG A 153 13.85 25.85 -6.56
CA ARG A 153 14.92 25.40 -7.44
C ARG A 153 14.99 23.88 -7.45
N VAL A 154 15.54 23.32 -8.51
CA VAL A 154 15.91 21.89 -8.54
C VAL A 154 17.41 21.78 -8.29
N VAL A 155 17.82 20.97 -7.32
CA VAL A 155 19.23 20.68 -7.00
C VAL A 155 19.49 19.19 -7.14
N GLY A 156 20.66 18.80 -7.63
CA GLY A 156 20.99 17.41 -7.85
C GLY A 156 22.39 17.20 -8.42
N ASP A 157 22.69 15.97 -8.82
CA ASP A 157 24.02 15.61 -9.34
C ASP A 157 24.40 16.45 -10.57
N PHE A 158 23.43 16.73 -11.45
CA PHE A 158 23.60 17.45 -12.71
C PHE A 158 23.96 18.94 -12.56
N ASN A 159 23.79 19.52 -11.37
CA ASN A 159 24.19 20.89 -11.06
C ASN A 159 25.03 20.98 -9.77
N PHE A 160 25.67 19.89 -9.37
CA PHE A 160 26.52 19.82 -8.19
C PHE A 160 25.83 20.28 -6.90
N TRP A 161 24.52 20.04 -6.81
CA TRP A 161 23.67 20.48 -5.71
C TRP A 161 23.61 22.01 -5.52
N ASP A 162 23.89 22.80 -6.57
CA ASP A 162 23.71 24.25 -6.61
C ASP A 162 22.51 24.63 -7.49
N GLY A 163 21.48 25.22 -6.85
CA GLY A 163 20.24 25.61 -7.50
C GLY A 163 20.29 26.98 -8.20
N SER A 164 21.42 27.69 -8.16
CA SER A 164 21.54 29.06 -8.69
C SER A 164 21.23 29.19 -10.20
N GLY A 165 21.37 28.10 -10.96
CA GLY A 165 21.08 28.03 -12.40
C GLY A 165 19.80 27.28 -12.79
N SER A 166 19.02 26.82 -11.81
CA SER A 166 17.87 25.92 -12.02
C SER A 166 16.64 26.37 -11.21
N ALA A 167 16.39 27.69 -11.22
CA ALA A 167 15.17 28.30 -10.68
C ALA A 167 13.94 27.84 -11.47
N MET A 168 12.88 27.45 -10.77
CA MET A 168 11.60 27.03 -11.33
C MET A 168 10.66 28.23 -11.51
N ARG A 169 9.72 28.15 -12.47
CA ARG A 169 8.63 29.14 -12.60
C ARG A 169 7.40 28.70 -11.81
N SER A 170 6.74 29.66 -11.17
CA SER A 170 5.40 29.48 -10.63
C SER A 170 4.36 29.55 -11.76
N LEU A 171 3.47 28.57 -11.80
CA LEU A 171 2.33 28.50 -12.74
C LEU A 171 1.10 29.20 -12.16
N GLY A 172 1.29 30.45 -11.73
CA GLY A 172 0.24 31.34 -11.26
C GLY A 172 -0.44 30.88 -9.97
N SER A 173 -1.77 30.99 -9.93
CA SER A 173 -2.57 30.69 -8.73
C SER A 173 -2.68 29.21 -8.39
N SER A 174 -2.13 28.31 -9.20
CA SER A 174 -2.10 26.87 -8.92
C SER A 174 -1.17 26.51 -7.76
N GLY A 175 -0.18 27.36 -7.47
CA GLY A 175 0.87 27.05 -6.51
C GLY A 175 1.87 25.98 -6.96
N ILE A 176 1.80 25.56 -8.23
CA ILE A 176 2.73 24.60 -8.83
C ILE A 176 3.94 25.35 -9.38
N TRP A 177 5.11 24.81 -9.09
CA TRP A 177 6.39 25.24 -9.62
C TRP A 177 6.87 24.24 -10.64
N GLU A 178 7.42 24.71 -11.77
CA GLU A 178 7.83 23.84 -12.87
C GLU A 178 9.13 24.30 -13.54
N LEU A 179 9.93 23.33 -14.01
CA LEU A 179 11.11 23.55 -14.85
C LEU A 179 11.45 22.30 -15.67
N PHE A 180 11.77 22.47 -16.95
CA PHE A 180 12.42 21.44 -17.75
C PHE A 180 13.93 21.67 -17.79
N ILE A 181 14.72 20.66 -17.46
CA ILE A 181 16.19 20.71 -17.47
C ILE A 181 16.72 19.73 -18.53
N PRO A 182 17.26 20.24 -19.65
CA PRO A 182 17.91 19.43 -20.67
C PRO A 182 19.12 18.67 -20.13
N GLY A 183 19.34 17.46 -20.66
CA GLY A 183 20.52 16.63 -20.35
C GLY A 183 20.49 15.91 -19.01
N VAL A 184 19.42 16.06 -18.21
CA VAL A 184 19.20 15.22 -17.03
C VAL A 184 18.74 13.84 -17.48
N GLU A 185 19.34 12.80 -16.91
CA GLU A 185 19.10 11.39 -17.28
C GLU A 185 18.44 10.62 -16.13
N VAL A 186 17.88 9.45 -16.46
CA VAL A 186 17.42 8.46 -15.48
C VAL A 186 18.57 8.04 -14.57
N GLY A 187 18.30 7.92 -13.27
CA GLY A 187 19.29 7.67 -12.23
C GLY A 187 19.86 8.93 -11.60
N ALA A 188 19.61 10.12 -12.16
CA ALA A 188 20.03 11.37 -11.54
C ALA A 188 19.31 11.59 -10.20
N ARG A 189 20.08 11.93 -9.16
CA ARG A 189 19.55 12.26 -7.84
C ARG A 189 19.22 13.74 -7.76
N TYR A 190 18.09 14.05 -7.15
CA TYR A 190 17.63 15.42 -7.00
C TYR A 190 16.82 15.66 -5.71
N LYS A 191 16.70 16.95 -5.38
CA LYS A 191 15.77 17.51 -4.38
C LYS A 191 15.23 18.84 -4.88
N PHE A 192 14.16 19.30 -4.25
CA PHE A 192 13.72 20.68 -4.37
C PHE A 192 14.36 21.53 -3.28
N GLU A 193 15.00 22.62 -3.66
CA GLU A 193 15.43 23.66 -2.73
C GLU A 193 14.34 24.75 -2.73
N ILE A 194 13.71 24.96 -1.57
CA ILE A 194 12.51 25.79 -1.42
C ILE A 194 12.83 26.99 -0.54
N CYS A 195 12.44 28.18 -0.99
CA CYS A 195 12.50 29.41 -0.23
C CYS A 195 11.16 29.64 0.45
N GLY A 196 11.10 29.46 1.77
CA GLY A 196 9.89 29.64 2.55
C GLY A 196 9.39 31.10 2.56
N PRO A 197 8.19 31.37 3.08
CA PRO A 197 7.63 32.72 3.18
C PRO A 197 8.55 33.71 3.93
N GLN A 198 9.36 33.22 4.87
CA GLN A 198 10.28 34.04 5.66
C GLN A 198 11.64 34.28 4.97
N GLY A 199 11.87 33.66 3.80
CA GLY A 199 13.10 33.80 3.02
C GLY A 199 14.22 32.83 3.37
N ASP A 200 13.95 31.89 4.28
CA ASP A 200 14.79 30.73 4.60
C ASP A 200 14.76 29.70 3.46
N TRP A 201 15.90 29.04 3.24
CA TRP A 201 16.04 27.99 2.24
C TRP A 201 16.24 26.63 2.92
N PHE A 202 15.52 25.62 2.45
CA PHE A 202 15.64 24.24 2.90
C PHE A 202 15.42 23.28 1.72
N GLN A 203 15.88 22.04 1.87
CA GLN A 203 15.80 21.02 0.82
C GLN A 203 14.75 19.96 1.17
N LYS A 204 13.96 19.60 0.17
CA LYS A 204 12.90 18.59 0.26
C LYS A 204 13.09 17.49 -0.77
N ALA A 205 12.88 16.24 -0.37
CA ALA A 205 12.60 15.17 -1.30
C ALA A 205 11.30 15.48 -2.06
N ASP A 206 11.18 14.98 -3.28
CA ASP A 206 9.99 15.13 -4.10
C ASP A 206 8.82 14.33 -3.50
N PRO A 207 7.67 14.97 -3.15
CA PRO A 207 6.48 14.26 -2.71
C PRO A 207 5.99 13.22 -3.72
N MET A 208 6.26 13.46 -5.00
CA MET A 208 5.88 12.62 -6.14
C MET A 208 7.07 11.80 -6.66
N ALA A 209 8.10 11.58 -5.83
CA ALA A 209 9.22 10.71 -6.18
C ALA A 209 8.71 9.32 -6.57
N ARG A 210 9.13 8.85 -7.75
CA ARG A 210 8.85 7.49 -8.25
C ARG A 210 9.98 6.50 -7.97
N ALA A 211 11.14 7.01 -7.54
CA ALA A 211 12.28 6.26 -7.05
C ALA A 211 13.08 7.12 -6.04
N THR A 212 13.86 6.48 -5.19
CA THR A 212 14.60 7.10 -4.06
C THR A 212 16.01 6.53 -3.95
N GLU A 213 16.90 7.25 -3.27
CA GLU A 213 18.12 6.63 -2.76
C GLU A 213 17.80 5.66 -1.62
N VAL A 214 18.66 4.66 -1.41
CA VAL A 214 18.53 3.74 -0.26
C VAL A 214 18.72 4.51 1.06
N PRO A 215 17.80 4.39 2.03
CA PRO A 215 17.97 5.01 3.35
C PRO A 215 19.30 4.65 4.01
N PRO A 216 19.96 5.57 4.75
CA PRO A 216 19.43 6.85 5.25
C PRO A 216 19.60 8.04 4.28
N ALA A 217 20.00 7.80 3.02
CA ALA A 217 20.00 8.84 2.01
C ALA A 217 18.55 9.25 1.66
N THR A 218 18.39 10.48 1.17
CA THR A 218 17.07 11.16 1.12
C THR A 218 16.80 11.86 -0.20
N ALA A 219 17.67 11.72 -1.21
CA ALA A 219 17.36 12.27 -2.53
C ALA A 219 16.31 11.43 -3.23
N SER A 220 15.47 12.10 -4.00
CA SER A 220 14.64 11.47 -5.02
C SER A 220 15.51 11.11 -6.22
N VAL A 221 15.15 10.07 -6.95
CA VAL A 221 15.87 9.59 -8.13
C VAL A 221 14.97 9.71 -9.33
N VAL A 222 15.47 10.32 -10.41
CA VAL A 222 14.77 10.33 -11.70
C VAL A 222 14.65 8.89 -12.19
N THR A 223 13.44 8.45 -12.49
CA THR A 223 13.18 7.12 -13.04
C THR A 223 12.21 7.19 -14.21
N ASP A 224 12.16 6.13 -14.98
CA ASP A 224 11.16 5.89 -16.00
C ASP A 224 10.69 4.42 -15.92
N GLN A 225 9.72 4.04 -16.73
CA GLN A 225 9.18 2.69 -16.77
C GLN A 225 9.81 1.89 -17.93
N PHE A 226 10.56 0.83 -17.60
CA PHE A 226 11.15 -0.07 -18.60
C PHE A 226 10.60 -1.49 -18.52
N HIS A 227 9.93 -1.87 -17.42
CA HIS A 227 9.30 -3.17 -17.26
C HIS A 227 8.19 -3.41 -18.29
N VAL A 228 8.18 -4.61 -18.87
CA VAL A 228 7.13 -5.09 -19.78
C VAL A 228 6.37 -6.21 -19.08
N TRP A 229 5.09 -5.96 -18.77
CA TRP A 229 4.22 -6.88 -18.07
C TRP A 229 3.91 -8.16 -18.87
N GLY A 230 3.88 -9.29 -18.18
CA GLY A 230 3.48 -10.60 -18.70
C GLY A 230 2.17 -11.14 -18.10
N ASP A 231 1.40 -10.31 -17.41
CA ASP A 231 0.24 -10.68 -16.58
C ASP A 231 -1.13 -10.39 -17.22
N GLY A 232 -1.20 -10.21 -18.53
CA GLY A 232 -2.45 -9.83 -19.22
C GLY A 232 -3.62 -10.79 -18.96
N ASP A 233 -3.36 -12.09 -18.84
CA ASP A 233 -4.39 -13.09 -18.51
C ASP A 233 -4.93 -12.91 -17.07
N TRP A 234 -4.07 -12.53 -16.13
CA TRP A 234 -4.46 -12.22 -14.75
C TRP A 234 -5.31 -10.95 -14.68
N MET A 235 -4.89 -9.89 -15.37
CA MET A 235 -5.62 -8.63 -15.37
C MET A 235 -7.03 -8.78 -15.97
N GLU A 236 -7.19 -9.60 -17.01
CA GLU A 236 -8.51 -9.95 -17.56
C GLU A 236 -9.32 -10.85 -16.61
N TYR A 237 -8.66 -11.78 -15.92
CA TYR A 237 -9.30 -12.58 -14.87
C TYR A 237 -9.84 -11.68 -13.76
N ARG A 238 -9.02 -10.79 -13.19
CA ARG A 238 -9.41 -9.84 -12.15
C ARG A 238 -10.62 -9.00 -12.58
N TYR A 239 -10.56 -8.41 -13.77
CA TYR A 239 -11.65 -7.58 -14.30
C TYR A 239 -13.01 -8.29 -14.35
N ARG A 240 -13.01 -9.61 -14.63
CA ARG A 240 -14.23 -10.41 -14.81
C ARG A 240 -14.75 -11.08 -13.54
N HIS A 241 -13.98 -11.10 -12.47
CA HIS A 241 -14.29 -11.85 -11.26
C HIS A 241 -14.53 -10.93 -10.07
N ASP A 242 -15.48 -11.31 -9.22
CA ASP A 242 -15.76 -10.62 -7.97
C ASP A 242 -14.95 -11.26 -6.82
N PRO A 243 -13.96 -10.56 -6.25
CA PRO A 243 -13.16 -11.09 -5.15
C PRO A 243 -14.00 -11.34 -3.87
N HIS A 244 -15.14 -10.65 -3.68
CA HIS A 244 -15.99 -10.84 -2.50
C HIS A 244 -16.63 -12.24 -2.45
N SER A 245 -16.99 -12.78 -3.61
CA SER A 245 -17.59 -14.11 -3.75
C SER A 245 -16.58 -15.23 -3.97
N SER A 246 -15.29 -14.89 -4.07
CA SER A 246 -14.21 -15.83 -4.35
C SER A 246 -13.46 -16.27 -3.08
N PRO A 247 -12.77 -17.43 -3.11
CA PRO A 247 -11.84 -17.81 -2.05
C PRO A 247 -10.69 -16.80 -1.91
N MET A 248 -10.51 -16.24 -0.71
CA MET A 248 -9.39 -15.36 -0.37
C MET A 248 -8.68 -15.87 0.87
N SER A 249 -7.49 -16.43 0.65
CA SER A 249 -6.56 -16.89 1.69
C SER A 249 -5.24 -16.17 1.48
N VAL A 250 -4.89 -15.32 2.44
CA VAL A 250 -3.84 -14.31 2.33
C VAL A 250 -2.63 -14.72 3.17
N TYR A 251 -1.45 -14.64 2.56
CA TYR A 251 -0.17 -14.74 3.25
C TYR A 251 0.42 -13.33 3.42
N GLU A 252 0.40 -12.80 4.64
CA GLU A 252 0.92 -11.46 4.96
C GLU A 252 2.45 -11.51 5.14
N VAL A 253 3.17 -10.58 4.52
CA VAL A 253 4.63 -10.63 4.38
C VAL A 253 5.27 -9.26 4.62
N HIS A 254 6.26 -9.22 5.51
CA HIS A 254 7.27 -8.15 5.55
C HIS A 254 8.47 -8.54 4.69
N LEU A 255 8.64 -7.86 3.54
CA LEU A 255 9.66 -8.20 2.55
C LEU A 255 11.09 -8.24 3.12
N GLY A 256 11.41 -7.33 4.05
CA GLY A 256 12.77 -7.21 4.59
C GLY A 256 13.19 -8.29 5.58
N SER A 257 12.24 -9.02 6.16
CA SER A 257 12.50 -10.03 7.20
C SER A 257 11.93 -11.41 6.90
N TRP A 258 11.24 -11.59 5.77
CA TRP A 258 10.87 -12.93 5.31
C TRP A 258 12.11 -13.80 5.10
N MET A 259 13.05 -13.30 4.29
CA MET A 259 14.39 -13.87 4.14
C MET A 259 15.38 -12.74 3.85
N GLN A 260 16.27 -12.47 4.81
CA GLN A 260 17.19 -11.34 4.72
C GLN A 260 18.19 -11.51 3.57
N GLY A 261 18.52 -10.38 2.94
CA GLY A 261 19.49 -10.31 1.85
C GLY A 261 18.90 -10.50 0.46
N LEU A 262 17.59 -10.77 0.35
CA LEU A 262 16.92 -10.89 -0.94
C LEU A 262 16.48 -9.53 -1.49
N GLN A 263 16.67 -9.35 -2.79
CA GLN A 263 16.10 -8.26 -3.60
C GLN A 263 14.75 -8.66 -4.19
N TYR A 264 13.99 -7.71 -4.74
CA TYR A 264 12.67 -7.96 -5.33
C TYR A 264 12.68 -9.10 -6.37
N ARG A 265 13.73 -9.20 -7.19
CA ARG A 265 13.86 -10.26 -8.20
C ARG A 265 14.06 -11.65 -7.59
N GLU A 266 14.83 -11.74 -6.50
CA GLU A 266 15.08 -13.02 -5.82
C GLU A 266 13.85 -13.45 -5.01
N LEU A 267 13.14 -12.48 -4.39
CA LEU A 267 11.83 -12.70 -3.79
C LEU A 267 10.83 -13.26 -4.82
N ALA A 268 10.87 -12.78 -6.07
CA ALA A 268 9.97 -13.24 -7.12
C ALA A 268 10.13 -14.73 -7.46
N ASP A 269 11.29 -15.33 -7.18
CA ASP A 269 11.50 -16.76 -7.34
C ASP A 269 11.08 -17.51 -6.06
N HIS A 270 11.65 -17.12 -4.91
CA HIS A 270 11.49 -17.85 -3.66
C HIS A 270 10.09 -17.70 -3.04
N LEU A 271 9.55 -16.49 -3.00
CA LEU A 271 8.25 -16.23 -2.37
C LEU A 271 7.12 -16.83 -3.21
N VAL A 272 7.19 -16.70 -4.54
CA VAL A 272 6.20 -17.29 -5.44
C VAL A 272 6.16 -18.81 -5.30
N GLU A 273 7.32 -19.48 -5.25
CA GLU A 273 7.39 -20.92 -5.01
C GLU A 273 6.74 -21.31 -3.67
N HIS A 274 7.10 -20.61 -2.59
CA HIS A 274 6.59 -20.90 -1.24
C HIS A 274 5.07 -20.74 -1.13
N VAL A 275 4.56 -19.58 -1.57
CA VAL A 275 3.13 -19.24 -1.49
C VAL A 275 2.30 -20.16 -2.37
N THR A 276 2.77 -20.48 -3.58
CA THR A 276 2.12 -21.42 -4.50
C THR A 276 2.08 -22.82 -3.91
N LYS A 277 3.19 -23.29 -3.33
CA LYS A 277 3.29 -24.62 -2.70
C LYS A 277 2.31 -24.79 -1.54
N LEU A 278 2.07 -23.74 -0.76
CA LEU A 278 1.10 -23.73 0.34
C LEU A 278 -0.32 -23.41 -0.12
N GLY A 279 -0.52 -23.09 -1.40
CA GLY A 279 -1.83 -22.97 -2.02
C GLY A 279 -2.62 -21.72 -1.66
N PHE A 280 -1.99 -20.69 -1.08
CA PHE A 280 -2.62 -19.38 -0.85
C PHE A 280 -3.13 -18.78 -2.17
N THR A 281 -4.08 -17.84 -2.08
CA THR A 281 -4.61 -17.14 -3.26
C THR A 281 -4.06 -15.73 -3.39
N HIS A 282 -3.59 -15.13 -2.29
CA HIS A 282 -3.04 -13.78 -2.27
C HIS A 282 -1.80 -13.69 -1.37
N VAL A 283 -0.96 -12.71 -1.67
CA VAL A 283 0.06 -12.18 -0.77
C VAL A 283 -0.36 -10.77 -0.37
N GLU A 284 -0.26 -10.44 0.92
CA GLU A 284 -0.39 -9.05 1.39
C GLU A 284 0.97 -8.54 1.83
N PHE A 285 1.47 -7.52 1.15
CA PHE A 285 2.71 -6.88 1.55
C PHE A 285 2.43 -5.81 2.60
N MET A 286 3.13 -5.90 3.73
CA MET A 286 3.33 -4.75 4.61
C MET A 286 3.90 -3.56 3.81
N PRO A 287 3.77 -2.31 4.30
CA PRO A 287 3.92 -1.15 3.43
C PRO A 287 5.26 -1.09 2.69
N VAL A 288 5.20 -1.08 1.36
CA VAL A 288 6.40 -1.09 0.49
C VAL A 288 6.83 0.30 0.04
N ALA A 289 6.02 1.34 0.26
CA ALA A 289 6.40 2.70 -0.09
C ALA A 289 7.63 3.15 0.73
N GLU A 290 8.45 4.04 0.18
CA GLU A 290 9.70 4.40 0.83
C GLU A 290 9.49 5.04 2.20
N HIS A 291 10.25 4.53 3.17
CA HIS A 291 10.20 4.91 4.57
C HIS A 291 11.64 4.96 5.12
N PRO A 292 12.01 5.96 5.92
CA PRO A 292 13.41 6.15 6.33
C PRO A 292 13.87 5.16 7.39
N PHE A 293 12.96 4.73 8.28
CA PHE A 293 13.30 3.90 9.43
C PHE A 293 12.71 2.49 9.29
N GLY A 294 13.57 1.47 9.17
CA GLY A 294 13.13 0.07 9.03
C GLY A 294 12.32 -0.45 10.21
N GLY A 295 12.59 0.03 11.43
CA GLY A 295 11.82 -0.34 12.63
C GLY A 295 10.41 0.23 12.69
N SER A 296 9.99 1.05 11.71
CA SER A 296 8.58 1.41 11.51
C SER A 296 7.78 0.35 10.74
N TRP A 297 8.47 -0.69 10.23
CA TRP A 297 7.92 -1.76 9.38
C TRP A 297 7.25 -1.28 8.09
N GLY A 298 7.49 -0.03 7.71
CA GLY A 298 6.90 0.62 6.54
C GLY A 298 5.81 1.64 6.85
N TYR A 299 5.28 1.68 8.08
CA TYR A 299 4.13 2.54 8.43
C TYR A 299 4.47 4.02 8.58
N GLN A 300 5.75 4.41 8.60
CA GLN A 300 6.15 5.83 8.61
C GLN A 300 6.75 6.23 7.25
N GLN A 301 5.89 6.40 6.25
CA GLN A 301 6.27 6.66 4.86
C GLN A 301 6.67 8.11 4.61
N THR A 302 7.65 8.32 3.73
CA THR A 302 8.05 9.66 3.26
C THR A 302 7.95 9.85 1.77
N SER A 303 8.07 8.78 0.96
CA SER A 303 7.87 8.84 -0.49
C SER A 303 6.79 7.87 -0.94
N TYR A 304 5.55 8.36 -0.92
CA TYR A 304 4.33 7.57 -1.16
C TYR A 304 4.23 6.95 -2.55
N TYR A 305 4.93 7.53 -3.54
CA TYR A 305 4.89 7.12 -4.95
C TYR A 305 6.10 6.26 -5.38
N ALA A 306 6.97 5.86 -4.45
CA ALA A 306 8.14 5.04 -4.74
C ALA A 306 8.12 3.76 -3.88
N PRO A 307 8.26 2.56 -4.47
CA PRO A 307 8.62 1.38 -3.68
C PRO A 307 10.02 1.59 -3.07
N THR A 308 10.23 1.05 -1.87
CA THR A 308 11.48 1.25 -1.12
C THR A 308 12.69 0.76 -1.91
N ALA A 309 13.72 1.60 -1.97
CA ALA A 309 14.95 1.30 -2.70
C ALA A 309 15.78 0.18 -2.02
N ARG A 310 15.41 -0.25 -0.81
CA ARG A 310 16.10 -1.31 -0.05
C ARG A 310 16.24 -2.63 -0.83
N PHE A 311 15.27 -2.95 -1.69
CA PHE A 311 15.20 -4.24 -2.37
C PHE A 311 15.41 -4.15 -3.88
N GLY A 312 15.66 -2.95 -4.43
CA GLY A 312 15.90 -2.76 -5.86
C GLY A 312 15.14 -1.55 -6.44
N THR A 313 14.95 -1.57 -7.75
CA THR A 313 14.29 -0.50 -8.50
C THR A 313 12.76 -0.70 -8.55
N PRO A 314 11.99 0.34 -8.92
CA PRO A 314 10.55 0.19 -9.19
C PRO A 314 10.22 -0.90 -10.22
N ASP A 315 11.05 -1.09 -11.24
CA ASP A 315 10.85 -2.16 -12.22
C ASP A 315 11.12 -3.56 -11.64
N ASP A 316 12.00 -3.68 -10.65
CA ASP A 316 12.21 -4.95 -9.94
C ASP A 316 10.99 -5.29 -9.06
N PHE A 317 10.33 -4.29 -8.48
CA PHE A 317 9.06 -4.50 -7.78
C PHE A 317 7.92 -4.88 -8.74
N ARG A 318 7.83 -4.24 -9.92
CA ARG A 318 6.89 -4.69 -10.98
C ARG A 318 7.15 -6.12 -11.40
N TYR A 319 8.42 -6.53 -11.53
CA TYR A 319 8.78 -7.90 -11.84
C TYR A 319 8.29 -8.89 -10.77
N LEU A 320 8.38 -8.55 -9.48
CA LEU A 320 7.81 -9.37 -8.40
C LEU A 320 6.30 -9.55 -8.54
N VAL A 321 5.57 -8.44 -8.74
CA VAL A 321 4.10 -8.48 -8.91
C VAL A 321 3.72 -9.29 -10.15
N ASP A 322 4.40 -9.06 -11.28
CA ASP A 322 4.18 -9.79 -12.53
C ASP A 322 4.38 -11.31 -12.35
N LYS A 323 5.38 -11.72 -11.55
CA LYS A 323 5.61 -13.13 -11.24
C LYS A 323 4.56 -13.75 -10.35
N LEU A 324 4.02 -13.01 -9.38
CA LEU A 324 2.89 -13.44 -8.57
C LEU A 324 1.64 -13.62 -9.44
N HIS A 325 1.34 -12.68 -10.32
CA HIS A 325 0.20 -12.76 -11.24
C HIS A 325 0.33 -13.91 -12.24
N GLN A 326 1.52 -14.13 -12.81
CA GLN A 326 1.80 -15.28 -13.69
C GLN A 326 1.62 -16.63 -12.98
N ALA A 327 1.75 -16.66 -11.64
CA ALA A 327 1.46 -17.83 -10.81
C ALA A 327 -0.01 -17.92 -10.34
N GLY A 328 -0.86 -16.96 -10.72
CA GLY A 328 -2.26 -16.89 -10.31
C GLY A 328 -2.48 -16.43 -8.87
N LEU A 329 -1.53 -15.66 -8.32
CA LEU A 329 -1.58 -15.10 -6.97
C LEU A 329 -1.90 -13.61 -7.04
N GLY A 330 -2.90 -13.18 -6.27
CA GLY A 330 -3.20 -11.76 -6.15
C GLY A 330 -2.25 -11.03 -5.19
N VAL A 331 -2.04 -9.74 -5.43
CA VAL A 331 -1.15 -8.90 -4.61
C VAL A 331 -1.95 -7.81 -3.91
N LEU A 332 -1.97 -7.85 -2.59
CA LEU A 332 -2.51 -6.82 -1.72
C LEU A 332 -1.35 -5.98 -1.14
N LEU A 333 -1.61 -4.71 -0.89
CA LEU A 333 -0.62 -3.80 -0.33
C LEU A 333 -1.18 -2.99 0.83
N ASP A 334 -0.44 -2.94 1.92
CA ASP A 334 -0.72 -2.00 3.01
C ASP A 334 -0.45 -0.57 2.56
N TRP A 335 -1.52 0.22 2.56
CA TRP A 335 -1.54 1.62 2.18
C TRP A 335 -1.78 2.48 3.42
N VAL A 336 -0.95 3.51 3.60
CA VAL A 336 -0.86 4.26 4.86
C VAL A 336 -1.28 5.73 4.68
N PRO A 337 -2.57 6.03 4.44
CA PRO A 337 -3.05 7.39 4.27
C PRO A 337 -3.33 8.10 5.61
N ALA A 338 -3.16 7.44 6.75
CA ALA A 338 -3.57 7.95 8.05
C ALA A 338 -2.64 9.06 8.59
N HIS A 339 -1.33 8.96 8.33
CA HIS A 339 -0.32 9.81 8.92
C HIS A 339 1.01 9.75 8.16
N PHE A 340 1.95 10.65 8.51
CA PHE A 340 3.33 10.68 8.00
C PHE A 340 4.32 11.19 9.07
N PRO A 341 5.62 10.85 9.02
CA PRO A 341 6.58 11.24 10.05
C PRO A 341 7.00 12.72 9.94
N LYS A 342 7.70 13.22 10.96
CA LYS A 342 8.12 14.63 11.09
C LYS A 342 9.44 14.97 10.41
N ASP A 343 9.97 14.07 9.60
CA ASP A 343 11.21 14.27 8.83
C ASP A 343 11.20 15.58 8.04
N GLU A 344 12.06 16.54 8.44
CA GLU A 344 12.11 17.88 7.87
C GLU A 344 12.47 17.91 6.38
N TRP A 345 13.09 16.85 5.86
CA TRP A 345 13.43 16.71 4.45
C TRP A 345 12.27 16.15 3.60
N ALA A 346 11.16 15.74 4.21
CA ALA A 346 9.98 15.17 3.54
C ALA A 346 8.77 16.13 3.62
N LEU A 347 7.56 15.61 3.85
CA LEU A 347 6.30 16.39 3.75
C LEU A 347 6.06 17.42 4.86
N ALA A 348 6.71 17.28 6.02
CA ALA A 348 6.47 18.15 7.17
C ALA A 348 6.84 19.61 6.87
N ASN A 349 5.95 20.58 7.13
CA ASN A 349 6.15 21.99 6.81
C ASN A 349 6.68 22.23 5.38
N PHE A 350 6.14 21.52 4.39
CA PHE A 350 6.77 21.34 3.08
C PHE A 350 7.24 22.62 2.37
N ASP A 351 6.43 23.68 2.40
CA ASP A 351 6.75 24.97 1.78
C ASP A 351 7.03 26.09 2.79
N GLY A 352 7.42 25.71 4.03
CA GLY A 352 7.57 26.62 5.16
C GLY A 352 6.24 26.90 5.89
N THR A 353 5.16 26.23 5.49
CA THR A 353 3.87 26.21 6.17
C THR A 353 3.38 24.79 6.37
N LYS A 354 2.40 24.60 7.25
CA LYS A 354 1.67 23.33 7.41
C LYS A 354 0.84 23.03 6.16
N LEU A 355 1.48 22.41 5.17
CA LEU A 355 0.95 22.24 3.82
C LEU A 355 0.14 20.95 3.70
N TYR A 356 0.78 19.82 4.01
CA TYR A 356 0.20 18.48 3.95
C TYR A 356 -0.52 18.10 5.24
N GLU A 357 0.03 18.51 6.38
CA GLU A 357 -0.55 18.30 7.70
C GLU A 357 -1.67 19.29 8.02
N ASP A 358 -2.63 18.87 8.87
CA ASP A 358 -3.67 19.78 9.36
C ASP A 358 -3.04 20.95 10.16
N PRO A 359 -3.33 22.22 9.79
CA PRO A 359 -2.77 23.36 10.49
C PRO A 359 -3.20 23.44 11.96
N ASP A 360 -4.38 22.90 12.31
CA ASP A 360 -4.87 22.84 13.68
C ASP A 360 -4.05 21.85 14.51
N PRO A 361 -3.31 22.29 15.54
CA PRO A 361 -2.49 21.40 16.38
C PRO A 361 -3.30 20.35 17.14
N LEU A 362 -4.62 20.55 17.32
CA LEU A 362 -5.49 19.55 17.96
C LEU A 362 -5.92 18.42 17.01
N ARG A 363 -5.62 18.56 15.71
CA ARG A 363 -6.00 17.59 14.66
C ARG A 363 -4.78 17.04 13.92
N GLY A 364 -3.79 17.89 13.66
CA GLY A 364 -2.65 17.62 12.77
C GLY A 364 -1.54 16.74 13.32
N GLU A 365 -1.71 16.13 14.50
CA GLU A 365 -0.70 15.26 15.10
C GLU A 365 -1.34 14.08 15.85
N HIS A 366 -0.76 12.88 15.72
CA HIS A 366 -1.03 11.75 16.59
C HIS A 366 -0.08 11.80 17.80
N PRO A 367 -0.57 12.12 19.00
CA PRO A 367 0.28 12.40 20.15
C PRO A 367 1.09 11.18 20.62
N ASP A 368 0.49 9.99 20.61
CA ASP A 368 1.18 8.76 21.05
C ASP A 368 2.20 8.25 20.03
N TRP A 369 2.07 8.62 18.76
CA TRP A 369 2.97 8.17 17.68
C TRP A 369 4.05 9.20 17.31
N GLY A 370 3.83 10.47 17.66
CA GLY A 370 4.72 11.57 17.29
C GLY A 370 4.72 11.91 15.79
N THR A 371 3.68 11.51 15.06
CA THR A 371 3.54 11.70 13.60
C THR A 371 2.48 12.74 13.25
N LEU A 372 2.53 13.27 12.03
CA LEU A 372 1.60 14.28 11.52
C LEU A 372 0.40 13.64 10.82
N VAL A 373 -0.77 14.28 10.92
CA VAL A 373 -2.02 13.84 10.29
C VAL A 373 -2.29 14.69 9.06
N PHE A 374 -2.61 14.05 7.93
CA PHE A 374 -2.95 14.74 6.69
C PHE A 374 -4.16 15.67 6.85
N ASN A 375 -4.12 16.81 6.16
CA ASN A 375 -5.26 17.71 6.02
C ASN A 375 -6.22 17.21 4.93
N TYR A 376 -7.05 16.22 5.24
CA TYR A 376 -8.02 15.63 4.30
C TYR A 376 -9.02 16.66 3.71
N GLY A 377 -9.22 17.79 4.39
CA GLY A 377 -10.08 18.88 3.92
C GLY A 377 -9.46 19.71 2.79
N ARG A 378 -8.13 19.68 2.64
CA ARG A 378 -7.42 20.40 1.59
C ARG A 378 -7.43 19.60 0.29
N ARG A 379 -7.89 20.23 -0.79
CA ARG A 379 -8.16 19.56 -2.07
C ARG A 379 -6.94 18.87 -2.66
N GLU A 380 -5.81 19.55 -2.68
CA GLU A 380 -4.57 19.05 -3.26
C GLU A 380 -3.96 17.92 -2.41
N VAL A 381 -4.12 17.97 -1.08
CA VAL A 381 -3.70 16.90 -0.16
C VAL A 381 -4.58 15.67 -0.34
N ARG A 382 -5.90 15.86 -0.43
CA ARG A 382 -6.84 14.77 -0.74
C ARG A 382 -6.52 14.15 -2.10
N ASN A 383 -6.27 14.97 -3.13
CA ASN A 383 -5.87 14.49 -4.45
C ASN A 383 -4.55 13.72 -4.40
N PHE A 384 -3.57 14.18 -3.64
CA PHE A 384 -2.29 13.47 -3.46
C PHE A 384 -2.52 12.05 -2.95
N LEU A 385 -3.41 11.85 -1.97
CA LEU A 385 -3.70 10.54 -1.41
C LEU A 385 -4.59 9.70 -2.34
N VAL A 386 -5.66 10.25 -2.91
CA VAL A 386 -6.56 9.53 -3.83
C VAL A 386 -5.78 9.06 -5.07
N ALA A 387 -4.97 9.93 -5.67
CA ALA A 387 -4.13 9.56 -6.79
C ALA A 387 -3.05 8.55 -6.37
N ASN A 388 -2.59 8.55 -5.12
CA ASN A 388 -1.63 7.56 -4.64
C ASN A 388 -2.22 6.15 -4.57
N ALA A 389 -3.46 6.01 -4.10
CA ALA A 389 -4.16 4.72 -4.16
C ALA A 389 -4.27 4.22 -5.61
N LEU A 390 -4.69 5.09 -6.53
CA LEU A 390 -4.79 4.74 -7.95
C LEU A 390 -3.45 4.42 -8.60
N TYR A 391 -2.38 5.09 -8.18
CA TYR A 391 -1.03 4.87 -8.68
C TYR A 391 -0.57 3.42 -8.42
N TRP A 392 -0.74 2.90 -7.21
CA TRP A 392 -0.38 1.52 -6.91
C TRP A 392 -1.22 0.51 -7.71
N LEU A 393 -2.53 0.73 -7.79
CA LEU A 393 -3.44 -0.15 -8.52
C LEU A 393 -3.19 -0.16 -10.04
N SER A 394 -2.74 0.97 -10.61
CA SER A 394 -2.59 1.16 -12.05
C SER A 394 -1.15 0.95 -12.54
N GLU A 395 -0.15 1.52 -11.88
CA GLU A 395 1.26 1.50 -12.34
C GLU A 395 2.02 0.26 -11.89
N PHE A 396 1.54 -0.39 -10.82
CA PHE A 396 2.12 -1.61 -10.24
C PHE A 396 1.16 -2.79 -10.27
N HIS A 397 -0.01 -2.64 -10.90
CA HIS A 397 -1.04 -3.67 -11.06
C HIS A 397 -1.53 -4.31 -9.74
N ILE A 398 -1.35 -3.64 -8.60
CA ILE A 398 -1.79 -4.15 -7.30
C ILE A 398 -3.31 -4.47 -7.32
N ASP A 399 -3.71 -5.59 -6.71
CA ASP A 399 -5.07 -6.11 -6.74
C ASP A 399 -5.93 -5.64 -5.58
N GLY A 400 -5.33 -5.03 -4.57
CA GLY A 400 -6.08 -4.43 -3.48
C GLY A 400 -5.21 -3.68 -2.49
N LEU A 401 -5.86 -2.79 -1.73
CA LEU A 401 -5.19 -1.98 -0.71
C LEU A 401 -5.81 -2.25 0.66
N ARG A 402 -4.97 -2.47 1.66
CA ARG A 402 -5.38 -2.56 3.06
C ARG A 402 -4.99 -1.28 3.79
N VAL A 403 -5.93 -0.68 4.51
CA VAL A 403 -5.71 0.54 5.30
C VAL A 403 -5.66 0.18 6.77
N ASP A 404 -4.50 0.40 7.38
CA ASP A 404 -4.28 0.29 8.81
C ASP A 404 -4.95 1.41 9.60
N ALA A 405 -5.33 1.12 10.84
CA ALA A 405 -5.75 2.07 11.85
C ALA A 405 -6.80 3.08 11.35
N VAL A 406 -7.83 2.64 10.62
CA VAL A 406 -8.87 3.52 10.06
C VAL A 406 -9.54 4.35 11.16
N ALA A 407 -9.67 3.80 12.37
CA ALA A 407 -10.16 4.53 13.54
C ALA A 407 -9.36 5.81 13.84
N SER A 408 -8.05 5.82 13.61
CA SER A 408 -7.19 7.01 13.79
C SER A 408 -7.58 8.17 12.88
N MET A 409 -8.17 7.86 11.72
CA MET A 409 -8.63 8.84 10.76
C MET A 409 -10.06 9.30 11.06
N LEU A 410 -10.93 8.36 11.44
CA LEU A 410 -12.37 8.59 11.63
C LEU A 410 -12.69 9.48 12.83
N TYR A 411 -11.81 9.55 13.83
CA TYR A 411 -12.10 10.18 15.11
C TYR A 411 -11.17 11.34 15.44
N LEU A 412 -11.77 12.49 15.74
CA LEU A 412 -11.08 13.68 16.21
C LEU A 412 -10.52 13.51 17.63
N ASP A 413 -11.09 12.60 18.42
CA ASP A 413 -10.67 12.28 19.78
C ASP A 413 -9.72 11.05 19.87
N TYR A 414 -9.30 10.47 18.74
CA TYR A 414 -8.42 9.30 18.73
C TYR A 414 -7.12 9.55 19.50
N SER A 415 -6.86 8.76 20.56
CA SER A 415 -5.66 8.87 21.41
C SER A 415 -5.49 10.26 22.06
N ARG A 416 -6.58 11.05 22.17
CA ARG A 416 -6.55 12.40 22.77
C ARG A 416 -7.34 12.46 24.07
N GLN A 417 -6.77 13.15 25.06
CA GLN A 417 -7.43 13.38 26.35
C GLN A 417 -8.57 14.41 26.21
N GLU A 418 -9.46 14.44 27.21
CA GLU A 418 -10.50 15.47 27.31
C GLU A 418 -9.88 16.87 27.29
N GLY A 419 -10.42 17.77 26.46
CA GLY A 419 -9.90 19.13 26.26
C GLY A 419 -8.74 19.24 25.28
N ALA A 420 -8.19 18.12 24.79
CA ALA A 420 -7.14 18.09 23.76
C ALA A 420 -7.67 17.86 22.34
N TRP A 421 -8.98 17.96 22.13
CA TRP A 421 -9.64 17.86 20.82
C TRP A 421 -10.93 18.72 20.79
N ARG A 422 -11.50 18.92 19.60
CA ARG A 422 -12.76 19.68 19.41
C ARG A 422 -13.74 18.90 18.53
N PRO A 423 -15.05 18.98 18.80
CA PRO A 423 -16.05 18.32 17.97
C PRO A 423 -16.14 18.92 16.57
N ASN A 424 -16.69 18.14 15.64
CA ASN A 424 -17.02 18.59 14.29
C ASN A 424 -18.16 19.63 14.31
N ILE A 425 -18.50 20.16 13.13
CA ILE A 425 -19.53 21.20 12.96
C ILE A 425 -20.94 20.77 13.43
N TYR A 426 -21.18 19.47 13.64
CA TYR A 426 -22.44 18.91 14.14
C TYR A 426 -22.38 18.51 15.63
N GLY A 427 -21.25 18.77 16.31
CA GLY A 427 -21.07 18.45 17.73
C GLY A 427 -20.59 17.03 18.01
N GLY A 428 -20.33 16.22 16.98
CA GLY A 428 -19.82 14.85 17.11
C GLY A 428 -18.30 14.76 17.07
N ARG A 429 -17.77 13.55 17.28
CA ARG A 429 -16.33 13.26 17.27
C ARG A 429 -15.80 12.80 15.92
N GLU A 430 -16.69 12.65 14.94
CA GLU A 430 -16.39 12.12 13.62
C GLU A 430 -15.61 13.15 12.80
N ASN A 431 -14.52 12.71 12.17
CA ASN A 431 -13.73 13.49 11.26
C ASN A 431 -14.35 13.46 9.85
N LEU A 432 -15.22 14.43 9.56
CA LEU A 432 -16.00 14.48 8.33
C LEU A 432 -15.12 14.53 7.07
N GLU A 433 -13.98 15.22 7.14
CA GLU A 433 -13.05 15.32 6.03
C GLU A 433 -12.39 13.97 5.72
N ALA A 434 -12.00 13.21 6.75
CA ALA A 434 -11.43 11.87 6.59
C ALA A 434 -12.47 10.87 6.06
N ILE A 435 -13.72 10.94 6.54
CA ILE A 435 -14.82 10.11 6.03
C ILE A 435 -15.05 10.37 4.55
N SER A 436 -15.15 11.64 4.16
CA SER A 436 -15.32 12.03 2.76
C SER A 436 -14.14 11.56 1.90
N PHE A 437 -12.91 11.64 2.41
CA PHE A 437 -11.73 11.14 1.71
C PHE A 437 -11.77 9.63 1.50
N LEU A 438 -12.09 8.84 2.54
CA LEU A 438 -12.16 7.38 2.43
C LEU A 438 -13.23 6.94 1.42
N GLN A 439 -14.39 7.61 1.44
CA GLN A 439 -15.46 7.38 0.46
C GLN A 439 -15.01 7.70 -0.98
N GLU A 440 -14.31 8.82 -1.17
CA GLU A 440 -13.77 9.21 -2.47
C GLU A 440 -12.69 8.23 -2.96
N ALA A 441 -11.76 7.84 -2.10
CA ALA A 441 -10.69 6.90 -2.42
C ALA A 441 -11.25 5.54 -2.83
N ASN A 442 -12.17 4.97 -2.04
CA ASN A 442 -12.81 3.69 -2.36
C ASN A 442 -13.61 3.77 -3.67
N ALA A 443 -14.51 4.75 -3.80
CA ALA A 443 -15.36 4.88 -4.99
C ALA A 443 -14.53 5.05 -6.27
N THR A 444 -13.44 5.82 -6.21
CA THR A 444 -12.57 6.06 -7.36
C THR A 444 -11.70 4.84 -7.67
N ALA A 445 -11.20 4.13 -6.66
CA ALA A 445 -10.44 2.89 -6.83
C ALA A 445 -11.25 1.82 -7.57
N TYR A 446 -12.46 1.51 -7.10
CA TYR A 446 -13.33 0.50 -7.74
C TYR A 446 -13.79 0.92 -9.14
N LYS A 447 -14.06 2.21 -9.36
CA LYS A 447 -14.45 2.74 -10.68
C LYS A 447 -13.35 2.53 -11.72
N ASN A 448 -12.11 2.83 -11.35
CA ASN A 448 -10.98 2.82 -12.29
C ASN A 448 -10.31 1.45 -12.40
N ASN A 449 -10.41 0.61 -11.37
CA ASN A 449 -9.78 -0.70 -11.32
C ASN A 449 -10.80 -1.77 -10.91
N PRO A 450 -11.70 -2.21 -11.81
CA PRO A 450 -12.67 -3.25 -11.48
C PRO A 450 -12.00 -4.57 -11.08
N GLY A 451 -12.60 -5.25 -10.10
CA GLY A 451 -12.10 -6.53 -9.57
C GLY A 451 -11.04 -6.42 -8.48
N ILE A 452 -10.66 -5.21 -8.07
CA ILE A 452 -9.79 -5.00 -6.90
C ILE A 452 -10.56 -5.19 -5.59
N VAL A 453 -9.84 -5.20 -4.46
CA VAL A 453 -10.44 -5.13 -3.12
C VAL A 453 -9.83 -4.01 -2.28
N MET A 454 -10.66 -3.28 -1.54
CA MET A 454 -10.23 -2.35 -0.52
C MET A 454 -10.54 -2.93 0.87
N ILE A 455 -9.55 -3.01 1.75
CA ILE A 455 -9.65 -3.67 3.06
C ILE A 455 -9.39 -2.64 4.17
N ALA A 456 -10.20 -2.66 5.23
CA ALA A 456 -10.04 -1.78 6.38
C ALA A 456 -9.71 -2.56 7.66
N GLU A 457 -8.73 -2.09 8.44
CA GLU A 457 -8.65 -2.37 9.86
C GLU A 457 -9.31 -1.22 10.64
N GLU A 458 -10.45 -1.53 11.29
CA GLU A 458 -11.23 -0.57 12.05
C GLU A 458 -11.69 -1.24 13.35
N SER A 459 -11.27 -0.67 14.49
CA SER A 459 -11.31 -1.32 15.81
C SER A 459 -12.31 -0.72 16.81
N THR A 460 -13.20 0.19 16.39
CA THR A 460 -14.17 0.89 17.26
C THR A 460 -15.64 0.60 16.96
N ALA A 461 -15.91 -0.44 16.16
CA ALA A 461 -17.25 -0.85 15.75
C ALA A 461 -18.02 0.22 14.94
N TRP A 462 -17.30 0.97 14.09
CA TRP A 462 -17.94 1.86 13.11
C TRP A 462 -18.89 1.05 12.21
N PRO A 463 -20.14 1.48 12.01
CA PRO A 463 -21.10 0.76 11.18
C PRO A 463 -20.92 1.06 9.69
N GLY A 464 -21.12 0.05 8.83
CA GLY A 464 -21.14 0.25 7.38
C GLY A 464 -19.75 0.53 6.81
N VAL A 465 -18.70 -0.06 7.40
CA VAL A 465 -17.33 0.06 6.87
C VAL A 465 -17.28 -0.56 5.48
N THR A 466 -17.90 -1.72 5.29
CA THR A 466 -17.96 -2.45 4.02
C THR A 466 -19.22 -2.18 3.20
N ALA A 467 -20.04 -1.21 3.63
CA ALA A 467 -21.22 -0.80 2.89
C ALA A 467 -20.86 0.16 1.74
N PRO A 468 -21.61 0.16 0.63
CA PRO A 468 -21.43 1.09 -0.47
C PRO A 468 -21.51 2.56 -0.05
N THR A 469 -20.76 3.43 -0.73
CA THR A 469 -20.70 4.86 -0.43
C THR A 469 -22.02 5.59 -0.69
N ASP A 470 -22.79 5.15 -1.70
CA ASP A 470 -24.12 5.69 -2.01
C ASP A 470 -25.20 5.30 -0.99
N ALA A 471 -24.93 4.27 -0.18
CA ALA A 471 -25.73 3.87 0.98
C ALA A 471 -25.23 4.50 2.31
N GLY A 472 -24.22 5.39 2.25
CA GLY A 472 -23.64 6.06 3.41
C GLY A 472 -22.53 5.28 4.13
N GLY A 473 -22.06 4.17 3.55
CA GLY A 473 -20.89 3.44 4.05
C GLY A 473 -19.57 4.11 3.71
N LEU A 474 -18.46 3.54 4.21
CA LEU A 474 -17.11 4.00 3.87
C LEU A 474 -16.65 3.51 2.50
N GLY A 475 -17.30 2.47 1.95
CA GLY A 475 -17.01 1.92 0.63
C GLY A 475 -15.90 0.87 0.60
N PHE A 476 -15.38 0.42 1.74
CA PHE A 476 -14.45 -0.71 1.74
C PHE A 476 -15.15 -1.96 1.25
N GLY A 477 -14.38 -2.90 0.71
CA GLY A 477 -14.90 -4.18 0.28
C GLY A 477 -14.87 -5.23 1.40
N LEU A 478 -13.85 -5.16 2.25
CA LEU A 478 -13.64 -6.06 3.39
C LEU A 478 -13.21 -5.28 4.64
N LYS A 479 -13.43 -5.89 5.81
CA LYS A 479 -12.99 -5.39 7.12
C LYS A 479 -12.29 -6.51 7.89
N TRP A 480 -11.19 -6.20 8.55
CA TRP A 480 -10.58 -7.12 9.51
C TRP A 480 -11.49 -7.35 10.73
N ASN A 481 -11.75 -8.61 11.07
CA ASN A 481 -12.55 -8.98 12.23
C ASN A 481 -11.68 -9.04 13.50
N MET A 482 -11.33 -7.86 14.01
CA MET A 482 -10.52 -7.75 15.23
C MET A 482 -11.19 -8.36 16.46
N GLY A 483 -12.53 -8.39 16.50
CA GLY A 483 -13.27 -9.05 17.58
C GLY A 483 -13.09 -10.56 17.57
N TRP A 484 -13.29 -11.20 16.41
CA TRP A 484 -13.02 -12.64 16.23
C TRP A 484 -11.57 -12.99 16.58
N MET A 485 -10.59 -12.19 16.13
CA MET A 485 -9.18 -12.45 16.40
C MET A 485 -8.91 -12.44 17.92
N ASN A 486 -9.33 -11.38 18.61
CA ASN A 486 -9.08 -11.22 20.05
C ASN A 486 -9.75 -12.33 20.87
N ASP A 487 -11.02 -12.63 20.59
CA ASP A 487 -11.79 -13.63 21.32
C ASP A 487 -11.22 -15.04 21.07
N THR A 488 -10.85 -15.36 19.83
CA THR A 488 -10.29 -16.67 19.46
C THR A 488 -8.92 -16.91 20.10
N LEU A 489 -8.02 -15.93 20.03
CA LEU A 489 -6.68 -16.05 20.61
C LEU A 489 -6.72 -16.11 22.14
N ARG A 490 -7.60 -15.33 22.79
CA ARG A 490 -7.80 -15.42 24.24
C ARG A 490 -8.31 -16.79 24.65
N TYR A 491 -9.33 -17.30 23.98
CA TYR A 491 -9.89 -18.61 24.26
C TYR A 491 -8.84 -19.74 24.12
N LEU A 492 -8.02 -19.68 23.08
CA LEU A 492 -6.99 -20.71 22.84
C LEU A 492 -5.80 -20.61 23.78
N ALA A 493 -5.49 -19.42 24.30
CA ALA A 493 -4.46 -19.24 25.30
C ALA A 493 -4.83 -19.86 26.67
N GLU A 494 -6.12 -20.02 26.96
CA GLU A 494 -6.58 -20.69 28.19
C GLU A 494 -6.23 -22.18 28.19
N ASP A 495 -5.86 -22.70 29.37
CA ASP A 495 -5.73 -24.14 29.59
C ASP A 495 -7.04 -24.85 29.21
N PRO A 496 -7.00 -25.98 28.48
CA PRO A 496 -8.20 -26.69 28.06
C PRO A 496 -9.24 -26.96 29.15
N ILE A 497 -8.84 -27.09 30.43
CA ILE A 497 -9.79 -27.28 31.54
C ILE A 497 -10.62 -26.02 31.86
N ASN A 498 -10.06 -24.83 31.59
CA ASN A 498 -10.69 -23.53 31.85
C ASN A 498 -11.61 -23.08 30.72
N ARG A 499 -11.36 -23.55 29.49
CA ARG A 499 -12.08 -23.13 28.27
C ARG A 499 -13.61 -23.21 28.37
N ARG A 500 -14.15 -24.11 29.19
CA ARG A 500 -15.60 -24.20 29.45
C ARG A 500 -16.21 -22.89 29.98
N PHE A 501 -15.44 -22.11 30.74
CA PHE A 501 -15.88 -20.83 31.31
C PHE A 501 -15.84 -19.69 30.30
N HIS A 502 -15.16 -19.90 29.18
CA HIS A 502 -14.90 -18.93 28.12
C HIS A 502 -15.55 -19.31 26.79
N HIS A 503 -16.39 -20.35 26.75
CA HIS A 503 -16.98 -20.87 25.50
C HIS A 503 -17.78 -19.82 24.70
N GLY A 504 -18.31 -18.81 25.39
CA GLY A 504 -18.96 -17.67 24.75
C GLY A 504 -18.04 -16.86 23.84
N GLU A 505 -16.73 -16.79 24.12
CA GLU A 505 -15.75 -16.04 23.32
C GLU A 505 -15.69 -16.59 21.88
N LEU A 506 -15.67 -17.91 21.70
CA LEU A 506 -15.66 -18.53 20.36
C LEU A 506 -16.92 -18.24 19.56
N THR A 507 -18.08 -18.30 20.21
CA THR A 507 -19.39 -18.25 19.53
C THR A 507 -19.89 -16.82 19.30
N PHE A 508 -19.33 -15.84 20.01
CA PHE A 508 -19.79 -14.45 19.98
C PHE A 508 -19.58 -13.77 18.63
N SER A 509 -18.46 -14.04 17.96
CA SER A 509 -18.16 -13.46 16.63
C SER A 509 -19.26 -13.73 15.60
N LEU A 510 -19.93 -14.90 15.66
CA LEU A 510 -21.01 -15.29 14.76
C LEU A 510 -22.33 -14.54 15.00
N VAL A 511 -22.45 -13.79 16.10
CA VAL A 511 -23.58 -12.87 16.34
C VAL A 511 -23.53 -11.70 15.34
N TYR A 512 -22.34 -11.26 14.94
CA TYR A 512 -22.13 -10.12 14.04
C TYR A 512 -21.32 -10.46 12.78
N ALA A 513 -20.88 -11.71 12.59
CA ALA A 513 -20.06 -12.12 11.43
C ALA A 513 -20.68 -11.82 10.04
N PHE A 514 -21.96 -11.45 9.98
CA PHE A 514 -22.68 -11.11 8.76
C PHE A 514 -23.07 -9.63 8.67
N SER A 515 -22.60 -8.77 9.60
CA SER A 515 -22.85 -7.32 9.55
C SER A 515 -21.91 -6.57 8.63
N GLU A 516 -20.75 -7.15 8.33
CA GLU A 516 -19.74 -6.63 7.41
C GLU A 516 -19.14 -7.82 6.64
N ASN A 517 -18.44 -7.54 5.55
CA ASN A 517 -17.66 -8.57 4.84
C ASN A 517 -16.30 -8.72 5.52
N TYR A 518 -16.08 -9.82 6.25
CA TYR A 518 -14.90 -9.95 7.11
C TYR A 518 -13.72 -10.70 6.47
N VAL A 519 -12.52 -10.23 6.79
CA VAL A 519 -11.28 -11.02 6.84
C VAL A 519 -11.08 -11.45 8.30
N LEU A 520 -10.58 -12.66 8.53
CA LEU A 520 -10.24 -13.24 9.82
C LEU A 520 -8.70 -13.17 9.98
N PRO A 521 -8.14 -12.06 10.50
CA PRO A 521 -6.70 -11.87 10.52
C PRO A 521 -6.03 -12.54 11.72
N LEU A 522 -4.91 -13.20 11.46
CA LEU A 522 -3.86 -13.49 12.44
C LEU A 522 -2.59 -12.82 11.91
N SER A 523 -2.47 -11.52 12.13
CA SER A 523 -1.47 -10.65 11.48
C SER A 523 -0.18 -10.49 12.28
N HIS A 524 0.80 -9.80 11.68
CA HIS A 524 2.08 -9.44 12.28
C HIS A 524 1.97 -8.80 13.68
N ASP A 525 0.94 -7.96 13.90
CA ASP A 525 0.71 -7.27 15.18
C ASP A 525 0.43 -8.22 16.34
N GLU A 526 -0.03 -9.44 16.07
CA GLU A 526 -0.40 -10.40 17.10
C GLU A 526 0.76 -11.28 17.56
N VAL A 527 1.90 -11.22 16.88
CA VAL A 527 3.08 -12.07 17.16
C VAL A 527 4.33 -11.27 17.51
N VAL A 528 4.15 -10.08 18.09
CA VAL A 528 5.20 -9.12 18.50
C VAL A 528 4.96 -8.52 19.89
N HIS A 529 5.89 -7.68 20.34
CA HIS A 529 5.76 -6.81 21.52
C HIS A 529 5.40 -7.56 22.82
N GLY A 530 5.91 -8.79 22.98
CA GLY A 530 5.64 -9.59 24.18
C GLY A 530 4.29 -10.31 24.17
N LYS A 531 3.51 -10.23 23.08
CA LYS A 531 2.26 -10.98 22.93
C LYS A 531 2.51 -12.49 22.71
N GLY A 532 3.74 -12.90 22.38
CA GLY A 532 4.12 -14.25 21.99
C GLY A 532 3.71 -14.60 20.55
N SER A 533 4.47 -15.48 19.90
CA SER A 533 4.07 -16.15 18.66
C SER A 533 2.79 -16.96 18.85
N LEU A 534 2.07 -17.31 17.76
CA LEU A 534 0.90 -18.18 17.86
C LEU A 534 1.26 -19.51 18.55
N TRP A 535 2.45 -20.06 18.28
CA TRP A 535 2.97 -21.26 18.96
C TRP A 535 3.01 -21.11 20.48
N ASN A 536 3.53 -19.98 20.97
CA ASN A 536 3.70 -19.73 22.40
C ASN A 536 2.44 -19.23 23.11
N LYS A 537 1.42 -18.80 22.36
CA LYS A 537 0.07 -18.58 22.92
C LYS A 537 -0.60 -19.91 23.30
N MET A 538 -0.28 -21.02 22.62
CA MET A 538 -0.90 -22.31 22.92
C MET A 538 -0.36 -22.92 24.24
N PRO A 539 -1.23 -23.46 25.12
CA PRO A 539 -0.80 -24.09 26.37
C PRO A 539 -0.30 -25.53 26.17
N GLY A 540 0.57 -25.97 27.09
CA GLY A 540 1.05 -27.35 27.15
C GLY A 540 2.41 -27.59 26.50
N ASP A 541 2.70 -28.86 26.23
CA ASP A 541 3.93 -29.30 25.56
C ASP A 541 3.88 -29.04 24.05
N ASN A 542 5.02 -29.25 23.36
CA ASN A 542 5.13 -28.99 21.92
C ASN A 542 4.09 -29.73 21.08
N TRP A 543 3.70 -30.95 21.47
CA TRP A 543 2.68 -31.69 20.74
C TRP A 543 1.30 -31.02 20.89
N ARG A 544 0.94 -30.61 22.11
CA ARG A 544 -0.32 -29.87 22.37
C ARG A 544 -0.34 -28.51 21.71
N LYS A 545 0.80 -27.79 21.69
CA LYS A 545 0.94 -26.52 20.98
C LYS A 545 0.67 -26.68 19.49
N ALA A 546 1.33 -27.65 18.85
CA ALA A 546 1.11 -27.96 17.45
C ALA A 546 -0.35 -28.37 17.17
N ALA A 547 -0.94 -29.22 18.01
CA ALA A 547 -2.34 -29.62 17.88
C ALA A 547 -3.30 -28.43 18.01
N GLY A 548 -3.09 -27.56 19.00
CA GLY A 548 -3.85 -26.33 19.19
C GLY A 548 -3.79 -25.39 17.98
N LEU A 549 -2.59 -25.20 17.40
CA LEU A 549 -2.40 -24.43 16.17
C LEU A 549 -3.17 -25.03 14.99
N ARG A 550 -3.09 -26.35 14.81
CA ARG A 550 -3.83 -27.04 13.74
C ARG A 550 -5.35 -26.93 13.91
N ALA A 551 -5.85 -27.02 15.14
CA ALA A 551 -7.26 -26.80 15.44
C ALA A 551 -7.69 -25.35 15.18
N LEU A 552 -6.86 -24.36 15.53
CA LEU A 552 -7.08 -22.96 15.21
C LEU A 552 -7.22 -22.76 13.70
N TYR A 553 -6.30 -23.27 12.89
CA TYR A 553 -6.36 -23.06 11.44
C TYR A 553 -7.55 -23.76 10.80
N ALA A 554 -7.89 -24.99 11.22
CA ALA A 554 -9.11 -25.62 10.74
C ALA A 554 -10.37 -24.84 11.15
N TYR A 555 -10.39 -24.25 12.34
CA TYR A 555 -11.47 -23.36 12.77
C TYR A 555 -11.51 -22.07 11.92
N GLN A 556 -10.39 -21.38 11.73
CA GLN A 556 -10.30 -20.15 10.92
C GLN A 556 -10.76 -20.39 9.47
N TRP A 557 -10.28 -21.45 8.82
CA TRP A 557 -10.65 -21.78 7.43
C TRP A 557 -12.11 -22.22 7.26
N SER A 558 -12.72 -22.77 8.32
CA SER A 558 -14.11 -23.21 8.27
C SER A 558 -15.11 -22.22 8.87
N HIS A 559 -14.64 -21.18 9.56
CA HIS A 559 -15.44 -20.04 10.00
C HIS A 559 -15.82 -19.14 8.80
N PRO A 560 -17.00 -18.50 8.78
CA PRO A 560 -17.33 -17.49 7.77
C PRO A 560 -16.37 -16.29 7.79
N GLY A 561 -15.90 -15.88 6.61
CA GLY A 561 -14.93 -14.80 6.41
C GLY A 561 -13.68 -15.28 5.66
N LYS A 562 -12.98 -14.34 5.02
CA LYS A 562 -11.72 -14.60 4.30
C LYS A 562 -10.57 -14.83 5.28
N GLN A 563 -9.49 -15.49 4.90
CA GLN A 563 -8.40 -15.85 5.82
C GLN A 563 -7.14 -15.00 5.58
N LEU A 564 -6.45 -14.64 6.66
CA LEU A 564 -5.12 -14.04 6.63
C LEU A 564 -4.28 -14.62 7.77
N ILE A 565 -3.07 -15.06 7.43
CA ILE A 565 -2.03 -15.38 8.42
C ILE A 565 -0.71 -14.72 8.04
N PHE A 566 0.11 -14.39 9.04
CA PHE A 566 1.42 -13.78 8.83
C PHE A 566 2.52 -14.81 8.59
N MET A 567 3.56 -14.40 7.86
CA MET A 567 4.75 -15.22 7.64
C MET A 567 5.37 -15.76 8.93
N GLY A 568 5.75 -17.04 8.93
CA GLY A 568 6.22 -17.79 10.09
C GLY A 568 5.10 -18.56 10.80
N ASP A 569 3.85 -18.08 10.76
CA ASP A 569 2.73 -18.75 11.41
C ASP A 569 2.30 -20.03 10.68
N GLU A 570 2.55 -20.12 9.37
CA GLU A 570 2.15 -21.25 8.53
C GLU A 570 2.82 -22.58 8.92
N PHE A 571 3.94 -22.53 9.63
CA PHE A 571 4.60 -23.71 10.21
C PHE A 571 4.77 -23.59 11.74
N GLY A 572 4.17 -22.57 12.36
CA GLY A 572 4.18 -22.35 13.80
C GLY A 572 5.55 -21.96 14.33
N GLN A 573 6.12 -20.86 13.82
CA GLN A 573 7.37 -20.30 14.36
C GLN A 573 7.28 -20.10 15.88
N GLU A 574 8.33 -20.51 16.59
CA GLU A 574 8.33 -20.44 18.06
C GLU A 574 8.60 -19.02 18.58
N ARG A 575 9.54 -18.29 17.96
CA ARG A 575 9.89 -16.93 18.35
C ARG A 575 8.84 -15.92 17.85
N GLU A 576 8.67 -14.84 18.58
CA GLU A 576 7.98 -13.64 18.05
C GLU A 576 8.62 -13.19 16.74
N TRP A 577 7.84 -12.50 15.91
CA TRP A 577 8.43 -11.88 14.74
C TRP A 577 9.45 -10.81 15.16
N ASP A 578 10.56 -10.79 14.44
CA ASP A 578 11.66 -9.85 14.62
C ASP A 578 12.00 -9.26 13.26
N ALA A 579 11.73 -7.97 13.07
CA ALA A 579 11.95 -7.29 11.80
C ALA A 579 13.44 -7.23 11.41
N ASP A 580 14.36 -7.46 12.36
CA ASP A 580 15.80 -7.47 12.14
C ASP A 580 16.37 -8.88 11.94
N ALA A 581 15.54 -9.92 11.84
CA ALA A 581 15.96 -11.29 11.59
C ALA A 581 15.12 -11.97 10.49
N SER A 582 15.67 -13.00 9.85
CA SER A 582 14.86 -13.87 8.98
C SER A 582 13.89 -14.72 9.80
N ILE A 583 12.81 -15.16 9.15
CA ILE A 583 11.95 -16.25 9.63
C ILE A 583 12.80 -17.52 9.92
N ASP A 584 12.41 -18.28 10.94
CA ASP A 584 13.15 -19.44 11.46
C ASP A 584 12.97 -20.68 10.56
N TRP A 585 13.39 -20.58 9.28
CA TRP A 585 13.14 -21.56 8.21
C TRP A 585 13.56 -23.01 8.53
N TRP A 586 14.55 -23.20 9.42
CA TRP A 586 15.00 -24.53 9.84
C TRP A 586 13.93 -25.32 10.60
N LEU A 587 12.90 -24.66 11.14
CA LEU A 587 11.79 -25.35 11.82
C LEU A 587 10.99 -26.22 10.84
N GLY A 588 10.96 -25.89 9.54
CA GLY A 588 10.23 -26.66 8.54
C GLY A 588 10.68 -28.13 8.41
N ASP A 589 11.88 -28.47 8.86
CA ASP A 589 12.41 -29.85 8.85
C ASP A 589 11.89 -30.71 10.03
N ASP A 590 11.31 -30.09 11.06
CA ASP A 590 10.69 -30.80 12.17
C ASP A 590 9.28 -31.31 11.83
N SER A 591 8.94 -32.51 12.30
CA SER A 591 7.68 -33.17 11.96
C SER A 591 6.41 -32.44 12.43
N LEU A 592 6.47 -31.69 13.53
CA LEU A 592 5.31 -30.93 14.04
C LEU A 592 5.10 -29.67 13.20
N HIS A 593 6.16 -28.92 12.96
CA HIS A 593 6.14 -27.68 12.18
C HIS A 593 5.84 -27.93 10.71
N GLY A 594 6.54 -28.89 10.08
CA GLY A 594 6.24 -29.34 8.72
C GLY A 594 4.84 -29.94 8.59
N GLY A 595 4.32 -30.56 9.65
CA GLY A 595 2.94 -31.04 9.73
C GLY A 595 1.89 -29.92 9.73
N ILE A 596 2.19 -28.78 10.37
CA ILE A 596 1.34 -27.57 10.33
C ILE A 596 1.34 -26.98 8.92
N ALA A 597 2.51 -26.80 8.31
CA ALA A 597 2.62 -26.30 6.92
C ALA A 597 1.86 -27.18 5.93
N LYS A 598 1.95 -28.51 6.10
CA LYS A 598 1.18 -29.44 5.29
C LYS A 598 -0.33 -29.27 5.50
N LEU A 599 -0.78 -29.07 6.74
CA LEU A 599 -2.20 -28.80 6.99
C LEU A 599 -2.67 -27.52 6.30
N ILE A 600 -1.88 -26.44 6.35
CA ILE A 600 -2.21 -25.18 5.65
C ILE A 600 -2.38 -25.43 4.15
N ALA A 601 -1.47 -26.19 3.52
CA ALA A 601 -1.60 -26.54 2.11
C ALA A 601 -2.90 -27.32 1.81
N ASP A 602 -3.19 -28.35 2.61
CA ASP A 602 -4.39 -29.18 2.42
C ASP A 602 -5.69 -28.38 2.72
N LEU A 603 -5.67 -27.45 3.68
CA LEU A 603 -6.79 -26.54 3.98
C LEU A 603 -7.01 -25.53 2.85
N ASN A 604 -5.95 -24.96 2.29
CA ASN A 604 -6.05 -24.05 1.15
C ASN A 604 -6.59 -24.74 -0.10
N ASP A 605 -6.14 -25.97 -0.38
CA ASP A 605 -6.67 -26.76 -1.48
C ASP A 605 -8.14 -27.11 -1.29
N LEU A 606 -8.55 -27.48 -0.07
CA LEU A 606 -9.96 -27.65 0.27
C LEU A 606 -10.75 -26.35 0.07
N TYR A 607 -10.24 -25.23 0.56
CA TYR A 607 -10.91 -23.92 0.49
C TYR A 607 -11.15 -23.44 -0.93
N LYS A 608 -10.18 -23.62 -1.82
CA LYS A 608 -10.33 -23.30 -3.25
C LYS A 608 -11.31 -24.23 -3.97
N GLY A 609 -11.41 -25.49 -3.55
CA GLY A 609 -12.24 -26.52 -4.17
C GLY A 609 -13.65 -26.66 -3.61
N GLU A 610 -13.95 -26.06 -2.45
CA GLU A 610 -15.19 -26.28 -1.71
C GLU A 610 -16.02 -25.00 -1.64
N ALA A 611 -17.03 -24.88 -2.51
CA ALA A 611 -17.92 -23.72 -2.55
C ALA A 611 -18.64 -23.46 -1.20
N ALA A 612 -18.80 -24.48 -0.36
CA ALA A 612 -19.32 -24.31 0.99
C ALA A 612 -18.49 -23.37 1.87
N LEU A 613 -17.16 -23.38 1.71
CA LEU A 613 -16.27 -22.54 2.52
C LEU A 613 -16.12 -21.12 1.98
N ALA A 614 -16.42 -20.90 0.69
CA ALA A 614 -16.37 -19.57 0.07
C ALA A 614 -17.62 -18.71 0.34
N ASN A 615 -18.72 -19.32 0.80
CA ASN A 615 -19.97 -18.61 1.10
C ASN A 615 -19.96 -18.06 2.54
N ASP A 616 -19.66 -16.78 2.66
CA ASP A 616 -19.53 -16.07 3.94
C ASP A 616 -20.84 -15.35 4.35
N THR A 617 -21.92 -15.58 3.63
CA THR A 617 -23.24 -15.01 3.97
C THR A 617 -23.92 -15.78 5.09
N HIS A 618 -24.95 -15.18 5.69
CA HIS A 618 -25.76 -15.84 6.71
C HIS A 618 -26.35 -17.19 6.25
N ALA A 619 -26.69 -17.32 4.96
CA ALA A 619 -27.21 -18.57 4.40
C ALA A 619 -26.15 -19.68 4.26
N GLY A 620 -24.86 -19.31 4.28
CA GLY A 620 -23.73 -20.22 4.15
C GLY A 620 -23.31 -20.90 5.44
N PHE A 621 -23.92 -20.56 6.58
CA PHE A 621 -23.57 -21.09 7.89
C PHE A 621 -24.80 -21.57 8.66
N GLU A 622 -24.67 -22.66 9.40
CA GLU A 622 -25.68 -23.10 10.35
C GLU A 622 -25.07 -23.85 11.53
N TRP A 623 -25.39 -23.46 12.76
CA TRP A 623 -24.99 -24.22 13.94
C TRP A 623 -25.63 -25.62 13.96
N ILE A 624 -24.86 -26.60 14.44
CA ILE A 624 -25.38 -27.91 14.89
C ILE A 624 -25.45 -27.89 16.41
N GLU A 625 -24.31 -27.61 17.06
CA GLU A 625 -24.20 -27.44 18.50
C GLU A 625 -23.18 -26.35 18.82
N ALA A 626 -23.60 -25.35 19.58
CA ALA A 626 -22.80 -24.17 19.93
C ALA A 626 -22.63 -24.01 21.45
N ALA A 627 -23.29 -24.83 22.27
CA ALA A 627 -23.35 -24.69 23.71
C ALA A 627 -22.70 -25.88 24.46
N ASP A 628 -21.88 -26.69 23.79
CA ASP A 628 -21.20 -27.85 24.38
C ASP A 628 -19.89 -27.46 25.09
N ALA A 629 -20.02 -26.48 26.00
CA ALA A 629 -18.92 -25.90 26.76
C ALA A 629 -18.24 -26.93 27.67
N ASP A 630 -18.99 -27.89 28.21
CA ASP A 630 -18.46 -28.92 29.12
C ASP A 630 -17.50 -29.88 28.40
N LEU A 631 -17.69 -30.10 27.10
CA LEU A 631 -16.79 -30.91 26.27
C LEU A 631 -15.83 -30.05 25.44
N ASN A 632 -15.93 -28.71 25.53
CA ASN A 632 -15.19 -27.74 24.72
C ASN A 632 -15.30 -28.02 23.23
N THR A 633 -16.50 -28.39 22.76
CA THR A 633 -16.72 -28.67 21.34
C THR A 633 -17.69 -27.67 20.72
N ILE A 634 -17.49 -27.41 19.43
CA ILE A 634 -18.45 -26.70 18.58
C ILE A 634 -18.65 -27.49 17.30
N SER A 635 -19.87 -27.48 16.78
CA SER A 635 -20.17 -28.07 15.48
C SER A 635 -21.15 -27.27 14.66
N TYR A 636 -20.92 -27.23 13.35
CA TYR A 636 -21.69 -26.40 12.42
C TYR A 636 -21.60 -26.92 10.99
N ILE A 637 -22.42 -26.35 10.11
CA ILE A 637 -22.50 -26.67 8.70
C ILE A 637 -22.06 -25.45 7.90
N ARG A 638 -21.13 -25.64 6.96
CA ARG A 638 -20.86 -24.70 5.87
C ARG A 638 -21.59 -25.14 4.60
N LYS A 639 -22.15 -24.18 3.86
CA LYS A 639 -23.03 -24.43 2.71
C LYS A 639 -22.77 -23.44 1.59
N GLY A 640 -22.73 -23.92 0.36
CA GLY A 640 -22.53 -23.06 -0.80
C GLY A 640 -22.97 -23.74 -2.07
N GLN A 641 -23.07 -22.98 -3.15
CA GLN A 641 -23.38 -23.49 -4.46
C GLN A 641 -22.13 -23.49 -5.33
N ASP A 642 -21.88 -24.61 -6.00
CA ASP A 642 -20.84 -24.69 -7.02
C ASP A 642 -21.29 -23.99 -8.31
N LYS A 643 -20.38 -23.86 -9.28
CA LYS A 643 -20.63 -23.17 -10.56
C LYS A 643 -21.78 -23.79 -11.38
N ASP A 644 -22.06 -25.07 -11.17
CA ASP A 644 -23.17 -25.78 -11.80
C ASP A 644 -24.52 -25.65 -11.05
N GLY A 645 -24.54 -24.91 -9.93
CA GLY A 645 -25.70 -24.69 -9.07
C GLY A 645 -25.95 -25.81 -8.06
N SER A 646 -25.10 -26.85 -8.02
CA SER A 646 -25.20 -27.92 -7.02
C SER A 646 -24.83 -27.41 -5.63
N TRP A 647 -25.64 -27.77 -4.64
CA TRP A 647 -25.34 -27.44 -3.25
C TRP A 647 -24.23 -28.34 -2.72
N LYS A 648 -23.26 -27.73 -2.03
CA LYS A 648 -22.22 -28.41 -1.27
C LYS A 648 -22.41 -28.13 0.21
N PHE A 649 -22.04 -29.12 1.03
CA PHE A 649 -22.17 -29.07 2.47
C PHE A 649 -20.89 -29.61 3.11
N LEU A 650 -20.45 -28.95 4.17
CA LEU A 650 -19.34 -29.41 4.99
C LEU A 650 -19.78 -29.38 6.45
N ILE A 651 -19.62 -30.50 7.15
CA ILE A 651 -19.87 -30.60 8.59
C ILE A 651 -18.55 -30.36 9.30
N CYS A 652 -18.48 -29.31 10.10
CA CYS A 652 -17.30 -28.91 10.85
C CYS A 652 -17.52 -29.26 12.31
N LEU A 653 -16.57 -29.97 12.91
CA LEU A 653 -16.58 -30.31 14.34
C LEU A 653 -15.20 -30.04 14.90
N VAL A 654 -15.11 -29.15 15.89
CA VAL A 654 -13.84 -28.78 16.52
C VAL A 654 -13.90 -29.13 18.00
N ASN A 655 -12.90 -29.84 18.49
CA ASN A 655 -12.70 -30.17 19.89
C ASN A 655 -11.50 -29.41 20.44
N PHE A 656 -11.77 -28.47 21.34
CA PHE A 656 -10.77 -27.69 22.04
C PHE A 656 -10.40 -28.28 23.41
N ALA A 657 -10.89 -29.47 23.77
CA ALA A 657 -10.43 -30.19 24.96
C ALA A 657 -9.08 -30.88 24.71
N GLY A 658 -8.31 -31.09 25.78
CA GLY A 658 -7.06 -31.84 25.75
C GLY A 658 -7.21 -33.36 25.59
N ASN A 659 -8.45 -33.88 25.57
CA ASN A 659 -8.75 -35.31 25.50
C ASN A 659 -9.60 -35.62 24.27
N PRO A 660 -9.45 -36.81 23.65
CA PRO A 660 -10.37 -37.27 22.63
C PRO A 660 -11.77 -37.50 23.21
N HIS A 661 -12.78 -37.31 22.37
CA HIS A 661 -14.14 -37.74 22.66
C HIS A 661 -14.47 -38.97 21.83
N GLU A 662 -14.65 -40.11 22.50
CA GLU A 662 -15.00 -41.39 21.88
C GLU A 662 -16.53 -41.54 21.85
N GLY A 663 -17.08 -42.03 20.73
CA GLY A 663 -18.53 -42.22 20.59
C GLY A 663 -19.32 -40.91 20.60
N TYR A 664 -18.70 -39.79 20.22
CA TYR A 664 -19.35 -38.48 20.17
C TYR A 664 -20.36 -38.46 19.02
N ARG A 665 -21.62 -38.15 19.32
CA ARG A 665 -22.70 -38.16 18.32
C ARG A 665 -23.01 -36.73 17.89
N VAL A 666 -22.97 -36.48 16.58
CA VAL A 666 -23.30 -35.19 15.96
C VAL A 666 -24.47 -35.33 15.00
N GLY A 667 -25.42 -34.39 15.06
CA GLY A 667 -26.59 -34.36 14.18
C GLY A 667 -26.22 -33.92 12.77
N VAL A 668 -26.69 -34.64 11.74
CA VAL A 668 -26.42 -34.31 10.33
C VAL A 668 -27.70 -34.26 9.49
N PRO A 669 -27.76 -33.41 8.46
CA PRO A 669 -28.99 -33.19 7.69
C PRO A 669 -29.35 -34.34 6.73
N PHE A 670 -28.37 -35.14 6.28
CA PHE A 670 -28.56 -36.13 5.22
C PHE A 670 -28.22 -37.54 5.70
N ALA A 671 -28.90 -38.53 5.13
CA ALA A 671 -28.51 -39.92 5.24
C ALA A 671 -27.25 -40.21 4.41
N GLY A 672 -26.72 -41.42 4.52
CA GLY A 672 -25.66 -41.90 3.63
C GLY A 672 -24.27 -41.73 4.21
N ARG A 673 -23.27 -41.68 3.34
CA ARG A 673 -21.86 -41.75 3.72
C ARG A 673 -21.22 -40.36 3.76
N TYR A 674 -20.42 -40.14 4.78
CA TYR A 674 -19.63 -38.94 4.99
C TYR A 674 -18.14 -39.29 4.86
N GLU A 675 -17.42 -38.49 4.09
CA GLU A 675 -15.96 -38.56 3.94
C GLU A 675 -15.30 -37.61 4.93
N GLU A 676 -14.31 -38.10 5.67
CA GLU A 676 -13.44 -37.26 6.50
C GLU A 676 -12.39 -36.59 5.62
N VAL A 677 -12.66 -35.36 5.17
CA VAL A 677 -11.80 -34.63 4.23
C VAL A 677 -10.61 -33.98 4.93
N ILE A 678 -10.79 -33.53 6.18
CA ILE A 678 -9.70 -33.08 7.04
C ILE A 678 -9.88 -33.68 8.42
N ASN A 679 -8.78 -34.20 8.97
CA ASN A 679 -8.63 -34.53 10.38
C ASN A 679 -7.28 -33.99 10.83
N THR A 680 -7.30 -32.95 11.65
CA THR A 680 -6.08 -32.25 12.07
C THR A 680 -5.19 -33.09 12.99
N ASP A 681 -5.67 -34.23 13.49
CA ASP A 681 -4.91 -35.18 14.31
C ASP A 681 -4.36 -36.36 13.49
N SER A 682 -4.48 -36.32 12.17
CA SER A 682 -3.78 -37.25 11.29
C SER A 682 -2.27 -37.23 11.56
N LYS A 683 -1.64 -38.42 11.51
CA LYS A 683 -0.18 -38.56 11.62
C LYS A 683 0.57 -37.80 10.52
N ALA A 684 -0.08 -37.55 9.39
CA ALA A 684 0.48 -36.74 8.30
C ALA A 684 0.74 -35.28 8.71
N TYR A 685 0.03 -34.79 9.73
CA TYR A 685 0.19 -33.44 10.28
C TYR A 685 0.90 -33.44 11.66
N GLY A 686 1.46 -34.58 12.08
CA GLY A 686 2.07 -34.72 13.41
C GLY A 686 1.09 -34.97 14.56
N GLY A 687 -0.16 -35.35 14.26
CA GLY A 687 -1.16 -35.71 15.26
C GLY A 687 -0.99 -37.10 15.88
N SER A 688 -1.81 -37.42 16.87
CA SER A 688 -1.78 -38.69 17.62
C SER A 688 -2.36 -39.87 16.84
N GLY A 689 -3.18 -39.59 15.81
CA GLY A 689 -3.82 -40.58 14.96
C GLY A 689 -5.18 -41.07 15.47
N VAL A 690 -5.92 -40.22 16.19
CA VAL A 690 -7.34 -40.47 16.47
C VAL A 690 -8.14 -40.23 15.18
N THR A 691 -8.41 -41.32 14.46
CA THR A 691 -9.15 -41.30 13.19
C THR A 691 -10.43 -42.09 13.28
N ASN A 692 -11.42 -41.71 12.46
CA ASN A 692 -12.61 -42.51 12.23
C ASN A 692 -12.27 -43.63 11.22
N LEU A 693 -12.12 -44.86 11.72
CA LEU A 693 -11.75 -46.01 10.89
C LEU A 693 -12.96 -46.54 10.12
N GLY A 694 -12.81 -46.68 8.80
CA GLY A 694 -13.87 -47.20 7.93
C GLY A 694 -14.75 -46.09 7.35
N GLU A 695 -15.95 -46.44 6.92
CA GLU A 695 -16.91 -45.47 6.36
C GLU A 695 -17.72 -44.83 7.51
N VAL A 696 -17.74 -43.50 7.56
CA VAL A 696 -18.67 -42.77 8.45
C VAL A 696 -20.04 -42.76 7.79
N VAL A 697 -21.03 -43.42 8.41
CA VAL A 697 -22.38 -43.58 7.84
C VAL A 697 -23.41 -42.95 8.78
N ALA A 698 -24.25 -42.07 8.24
CA ALA A 698 -25.34 -41.46 8.97
C ALA A 698 -26.44 -42.47 9.30
N GLU A 699 -26.77 -42.57 10.58
CA GLU A 699 -27.84 -43.40 11.11
C GLU A 699 -29.15 -42.60 11.18
N PRO A 700 -30.32 -43.23 11.00
CA PRO A 700 -31.63 -42.59 11.16
C PRO A 700 -32.00 -42.40 12.64
N ILE A 701 -31.07 -41.82 13.41
CA ILE A 701 -31.20 -41.49 14.82
C ILE A 701 -31.22 -39.96 14.93
N PRO A 702 -32.36 -39.35 15.28
CA PRO A 702 -32.42 -37.91 15.46
C PRO A 702 -31.53 -37.43 16.60
N TRP A 703 -30.73 -36.39 16.34
CA TRP A 703 -29.81 -35.81 17.31
C TRP A 703 -29.58 -34.32 17.02
N MET A 704 -29.41 -33.48 18.05
CA MET A 704 -29.18 -32.02 17.90
C MET A 704 -30.13 -31.34 16.89
N GLY A 705 -31.42 -31.71 16.93
CA GLY A 705 -32.45 -31.14 16.04
C GLY A 705 -32.40 -31.60 14.58
N ARG A 706 -31.61 -32.62 14.24
CA ARG A 706 -31.48 -33.16 12.88
C ARG A 706 -32.10 -34.55 12.74
N PRO A 707 -32.49 -34.96 11.52
CA PRO A 707 -33.12 -36.27 11.27
C PRO A 707 -32.14 -37.45 11.33
N TYR A 708 -30.86 -37.23 11.07
CA TYR A 708 -29.81 -38.25 11.10
C TYR A 708 -28.69 -37.84 12.06
N SER A 709 -27.84 -38.79 12.43
CA SER A 709 -26.62 -38.53 13.19
C SER A 709 -25.51 -39.50 12.85
N ILE A 710 -24.28 -39.09 13.12
CA ILE A 710 -23.07 -39.91 12.98
C ILE A 710 -22.39 -40.00 14.35
N GLU A 711 -21.89 -41.18 14.66
CA GLU A 711 -21.04 -41.42 15.84
C GLU A 711 -19.58 -41.34 15.41
N LEU A 712 -18.81 -40.51 16.10
CA LEU A 712 -17.45 -40.15 15.75
C LEU A 712 -16.49 -40.34 16.92
N ARG A 713 -15.23 -40.54 16.57
CA ARG A 713 -14.07 -40.34 17.42
C ARG A 713 -13.53 -38.96 17.10
N VAL A 714 -13.63 -38.03 18.05
CA VAL A 714 -13.21 -36.64 17.86
C VAL A 714 -11.83 -36.47 18.49
N PRO A 715 -10.82 -36.04 17.74
CA PRO A 715 -9.46 -35.94 18.26
C PRO A 715 -9.31 -34.89 19.35
N PRO A 716 -8.33 -35.04 20.28
CA PRO A 716 -7.98 -34.00 21.24
C PRO A 716 -7.37 -32.80 20.53
N LEU A 717 -7.73 -31.57 20.94
CA LEU A 717 -7.20 -30.32 20.36
C LEU A 717 -7.20 -30.40 18.82
N GLY A 718 -8.33 -30.77 18.23
CA GLY A 718 -8.39 -31.10 16.82
C GLY A 718 -9.75 -30.86 16.19
N ALA A 719 -9.77 -30.88 14.87
CA ALA A 719 -10.95 -30.63 14.06
C ALA A 719 -11.15 -31.74 13.03
N LEU A 720 -12.43 -32.02 12.77
CA LEU A 720 -12.90 -32.88 11.70
C LEU A 720 -13.75 -32.02 10.74
N LEU A 721 -13.43 -32.11 9.45
CA LEU A 721 -14.28 -31.59 8.37
C LEU A 721 -14.80 -32.79 7.58
N LEU A 722 -16.12 -32.93 7.50
CA LEU A 722 -16.78 -34.07 6.88
C LEU A 722 -17.65 -33.62 5.71
N ARG A 723 -17.52 -34.32 4.57
CA ARG A 723 -18.30 -34.05 3.36
C ARG A 723 -19.28 -35.20 3.08
N PRO A 724 -20.57 -34.95 2.83
CA PRO A 724 -21.47 -35.98 2.34
C PRO A 724 -21.06 -36.41 0.91
N THR A 725 -20.93 -37.71 0.69
CA THR A 725 -20.46 -38.28 -0.59
C THR A 725 -21.54 -38.39 -1.67
N GLN A 726 -22.81 -38.36 -1.26
CA GLN A 726 -24.00 -38.38 -2.13
C GLN A 726 -25.05 -37.47 -1.50
N LEU A 727 -25.57 -36.51 -2.28
CA LEU A 727 -26.64 -35.59 -1.89
C LEU A 727 -27.90 -35.86 -2.72
#